data_AF-A2FBD1-F1
#
_entry.id   AF-A2FBD1-F1
#
_cell.length_a   1.000
_cell.length_b   1.000
_cell.length_c   1.000
_cell.angle_alpha   90.00
_cell.angle_beta   90.00
_cell.angle_gamma   90.00
#
_symmetry.space_group_name_H-M   'P 1'
#
loop_
_entity.id
_entity.type
_entity.pdbx_description
1 polymer ?
#
loop_
_entity_poly.entity_id
_entity_poly.type
_entity_poly.pdbx_seq_one_letter_code
_entity_poly.pdbx_strand_id
1 'polypeptide(L)'
;MEAELSIPEFEKLKEEVDHINEELGKRTKSFTATVQQHRIAFDTQCEEMENNFKSELETENSRHDELMKKMQNEIKYIETTVDTVVRSEVGKIINDNQLKQNSYNELLKSFNRMKKDLETELAQTDEEVSNLNAVIKEMEKKNTSQMQDLEKGYRESISEKTIEHETKKNELLVKNKLLQNEIAEQIANHQLDTQANREKLLTYSKENELIIQREIDAETKKFNDTFKQNSDKFFIEEAEAKKQTEESRKSNTSTIQRLTDELNTLKSELSTMDIKKEEQVRKVRKEVDQQVADKEAELKQLQSENKKAIEQERQKMSRELIEVQKKHAEQNKDLEKQLIDASNQAEISKKQLEGEVNSLIRQKARLEQEFQELTGGSRKDTSRSGLSSRVDTSKKSSRSPLKIESFDGFSVSPATREESDIRTIGEMTDKFDSVDSESRAKLALLNDTKKKNAEKIKKARMQIENQTVELTRRRDSLKGDIVQLNEKLKAAESKAKAAENGAKSRQKLEEASLRSKINMQKDTITNLKEECQKLRVDANDVDILTKLQNDYKVKLMKVRNEIDLENERLETMLINMKDEFETDSKHVKDGLLSQLETERSQLDNLLQQLASLSSETSIECEKDAEKWGELRTDIAQKSTRMVVTVTTASNNRGVMGSKQAPRMSHSRQAPLPPLRA
;
A
#
# COMPACT_ATOMS: atom_id res chain seq x y z
N MET A 1 -98.87 219.20 -118.54
CA MET A 1 -97.55 219.17 -117.89
C MET A 1 -97.43 217.86 -117.12
N GLU A 2 -97.01 216.76 -117.74
CA GLU A 2 -95.98 216.67 -118.80
C GLU A 2 -94.73 217.41 -118.30
N ALA A 3 -93.87 216.66 -117.62
CA ALA A 3 -92.65 217.14 -116.99
C ALA A 3 -91.50 216.28 -117.50
N GLU A 4 -91.08 216.55 -118.73
CA GLU A 4 -89.91 215.94 -119.34
C GLU A 4 -88.68 216.36 -118.53
N LEU A 5 -88.06 215.43 -117.80
CA LEU A 5 -86.83 215.71 -117.06
C LEU A 5 -85.73 214.70 -117.39
N SER A 6 -84.89 215.15 -118.32
CA SER A 6 -83.45 214.91 -118.41
C SER A 6 -82.94 213.46 -118.47
N ILE A 7 -82.30 213.14 -119.60
CA ILE A 7 -81.61 211.88 -119.94
C ILE A 7 -80.64 211.33 -118.86
N PRO A 8 -79.87 212.14 -118.07
CA PRO A 8 -78.80 211.62 -117.20
C PRO A 8 -79.20 210.60 -116.11
N GLU A 9 -80.47 210.52 -115.71
CA GLU A 9 -80.88 209.58 -114.66
C GLU A 9 -81.00 208.13 -115.16
N PHE A 10 -81.25 207.91 -116.44
CA PHE A 10 -81.47 206.57 -117.01
C PHE A 10 -80.15 205.78 -117.20
N GLU A 11 -79.06 206.46 -117.53
CA GLU A 11 -77.74 205.82 -117.71
C GLU A 11 -77.17 205.34 -116.38
N LYS A 12 -77.41 206.07 -115.28
CA LYS A 12 -76.94 205.71 -113.94
C LYS A 12 -77.58 204.40 -113.43
N LEU A 13 -78.87 204.21 -113.69
CA LEU A 13 -79.62 202.99 -113.37
C LEU A 13 -79.12 201.78 -114.18
N LYS A 14 -78.57 202.00 -115.38
CA LYS A 14 -77.98 200.95 -116.20
C LYS A 14 -76.64 200.48 -115.64
N GLU A 15 -75.78 201.40 -115.19
CA GLU A 15 -74.49 201.05 -114.58
C GLU A 15 -74.64 200.20 -113.30
N GLU A 16 -75.65 200.47 -112.47
CA GLU A 16 -75.94 199.63 -111.29
C GLU A 16 -76.39 198.21 -111.68
N VAL A 17 -77.22 198.05 -112.71
CA VAL A 17 -77.65 196.73 -113.20
C VAL A 17 -76.48 195.93 -113.77
N ASP A 18 -75.60 196.56 -114.55
CA ASP A 18 -74.41 195.91 -115.10
C ASP A 18 -73.42 195.52 -113.98
N HIS A 19 -73.25 196.35 -112.94
CA HIS A 19 -72.42 196.02 -111.78
C HIS A 19 -72.97 194.85 -110.96
N ILE A 20 -74.29 194.82 -110.70
CA ILE A 20 -74.96 193.71 -109.99
C ILE A 20 -74.80 192.39 -110.76
N ASN A 21 -74.95 192.40 -112.09
CA ASN A 21 -74.72 191.22 -112.92
C ASN A 21 -73.26 190.72 -112.83
N GLU A 22 -72.29 191.62 -112.77
CA GLU A 22 -70.88 191.24 -112.62
C GLU A 22 -70.57 190.63 -111.24
N GLU A 23 -71.14 191.17 -110.16
CA GLU A 23 -71.08 190.63 -108.80
C GLU A 23 -71.72 189.24 -108.72
N LEU A 24 -72.90 189.06 -109.31
CA LEU A 24 -73.60 187.77 -109.39
C LEU A 24 -72.77 186.72 -110.16
N GLY A 25 -72.14 187.13 -111.26
CA GLY A 25 -71.23 186.28 -112.04
C GLY A 25 -69.98 185.87 -111.26
N LYS A 26 -69.41 186.77 -110.45
CA LYS A 26 -68.26 186.48 -109.56
C LYS A 26 -68.66 185.49 -108.45
N ARG A 27 -69.76 185.72 -107.75
CA ARG A 27 -70.28 184.81 -106.70
C ARG A 27 -70.60 183.42 -107.25
N THR A 28 -71.23 183.34 -108.43
CA THR A 28 -71.56 182.05 -109.07
C THR A 28 -70.30 181.24 -109.38
N LYS A 29 -69.27 181.87 -109.96
CA LYS A 29 -67.98 181.21 -110.22
C LYS A 29 -67.29 180.73 -108.94
N SER A 30 -67.33 181.54 -107.87
CA SER A 30 -66.78 181.15 -106.57
C SER A 30 -67.48 179.92 -106.01
N PHE A 31 -68.81 179.90 -106.00
CA PHE A 31 -69.59 178.77 -105.47
C PHE A 31 -69.31 177.46 -106.22
N THR A 32 -69.31 177.50 -107.55
CA THR A 32 -69.00 176.31 -108.38
C THR A 32 -67.61 175.76 -108.09
N ALA A 33 -66.60 176.64 -107.94
CA ALA A 33 -65.25 176.22 -107.59
C ALA A 33 -65.19 175.53 -106.21
N THR A 34 -65.86 176.07 -105.19
CA THR A 34 -65.92 175.46 -103.85
C THR A 34 -66.61 174.09 -103.86
N VAL A 35 -67.73 173.95 -104.56
CA VAL A 35 -68.43 172.65 -104.71
C VAL A 35 -67.56 171.62 -105.43
N GLN A 36 -66.86 172.03 -106.49
CA GLN A 36 -65.97 171.14 -107.24
C GLN A 36 -64.74 170.72 -106.41
N GLN A 37 -64.22 171.61 -105.56
CA GLN A 37 -63.12 171.31 -104.63
C GLN A 37 -63.55 170.31 -103.53
N HIS A 38 -64.75 170.47 -102.96
CA HIS A 38 -65.31 169.49 -102.01
C HIS A 38 -65.53 168.11 -102.65
N ARG A 39 -65.97 168.06 -103.91
CA ARG A 39 -66.12 166.79 -104.63
C ARG A 39 -64.78 166.07 -104.79
N ILE A 40 -63.73 166.78 -105.24
CA ILE A 40 -62.39 166.20 -105.40
C ILE A 40 -61.89 165.62 -104.07
N ALA A 41 -62.07 166.34 -102.95
CA ALA A 41 -61.68 165.86 -101.63
C ALA A 41 -62.44 164.58 -101.21
N PHE A 42 -63.73 164.47 -101.53
CA PHE A 42 -64.53 163.27 -101.24
C PHE A 42 -64.11 162.08 -102.13
N ASP A 43 -63.95 162.31 -103.44
CA ASP A 43 -63.54 161.27 -104.40
C ASP A 43 -62.16 160.68 -103.99
N THR A 44 -61.20 161.52 -103.56
CA THR A 44 -59.90 161.06 -103.01
C THR A 44 -60.04 160.24 -101.72
N GLN A 45 -60.93 160.63 -100.81
CA GLN A 45 -61.13 159.94 -99.53
C GLN A 45 -61.76 158.55 -99.70
N CYS A 46 -62.52 158.33 -100.78
CA CYS A 46 -63.00 157.00 -101.16
C CYS A 46 -61.87 156.09 -101.68
N GLU A 47 -60.99 156.59 -102.55
CA GLU A 47 -59.86 155.80 -103.06
C GLU A 47 -58.88 155.39 -101.94
N GLU A 48 -58.64 156.27 -100.96
CA GLU A 48 -57.77 155.99 -99.82
C GLU A 48 -58.32 154.85 -98.93
N MET A 49 -59.64 154.82 -98.70
CA MET A 49 -60.28 153.69 -97.98
C MET A 49 -60.24 152.38 -98.77
N GLU A 50 -60.50 152.40 -100.09
CA GLU A 50 -60.50 151.18 -100.91
C GLU A 50 -59.10 150.54 -100.99
N ASN A 51 -58.05 151.36 -101.08
CA ASN A 51 -56.67 150.89 -101.10
C ASN A 51 -56.22 150.31 -99.74
N ASN A 52 -56.59 150.93 -98.62
CA ASN A 52 -56.32 150.39 -97.29
C ASN A 52 -56.99 149.02 -97.09
N PHE A 53 -58.28 148.88 -97.45
CA PHE A 53 -59.02 147.63 -97.30
C PHE A 53 -58.43 146.48 -98.14
N LYS A 54 -57.95 146.77 -99.37
CA LYS A 54 -57.22 145.79 -100.19
C LYS A 54 -55.93 145.33 -99.53
N SER A 55 -55.15 146.27 -98.96
CA SER A 55 -53.87 145.95 -98.31
C SER A 55 -54.05 145.10 -97.05
N GLU A 56 -55.06 145.39 -96.22
CA GLU A 56 -55.41 144.56 -95.06
C GLU A 56 -55.82 143.14 -95.48
N LEU A 57 -56.61 143.01 -96.56
CA LEU A 57 -57.07 141.72 -97.08
C LEU A 57 -55.93 140.85 -97.64
N GLU A 58 -55.00 141.43 -98.40
CA GLU A 58 -53.79 140.71 -98.88
C GLU A 58 -52.89 140.27 -97.72
N THR A 59 -52.77 141.09 -96.68
CA THR A 59 -51.95 140.81 -95.50
C THR A 59 -52.51 139.63 -94.70
N GLU A 60 -53.82 139.60 -94.43
CA GLU A 60 -54.45 138.53 -93.66
C GLU A 60 -54.53 137.21 -94.46
N ASN A 61 -54.77 137.26 -95.77
CA ASN A 61 -54.67 136.07 -96.64
C ASN A 61 -53.27 135.45 -96.57
N SER A 62 -52.22 136.28 -96.67
CA SER A 62 -50.83 135.83 -96.55
C SER A 62 -50.53 135.19 -95.19
N ARG A 63 -51.12 135.74 -94.11
CA ARG A 63 -51.01 135.19 -92.74
C ARG A 63 -51.72 133.84 -92.61
N HIS A 64 -52.86 133.65 -93.28
CA HIS A 64 -53.60 132.40 -93.29
C HIS A 64 -52.84 131.28 -94.02
N ASP A 65 -52.28 131.58 -95.20
CA ASP A 65 -51.50 130.61 -95.99
C ASP A 65 -50.24 130.13 -95.24
N GLU A 66 -49.54 131.04 -94.54
CA GLU A 66 -48.42 130.66 -93.65
C GLU A 66 -48.86 129.69 -92.53
N LEU A 67 -50.02 129.94 -91.92
CA LEU A 67 -50.54 129.13 -90.83
C LEU A 67 -50.92 127.72 -91.32
N MET A 68 -51.65 127.64 -92.43
CA MET A 68 -52.03 126.36 -93.06
C MET A 68 -50.80 125.54 -93.47
N LYS A 69 -49.77 126.20 -93.99
CA LYS A 69 -48.49 125.57 -94.37
C LYS A 69 -47.70 125.06 -93.16
N LYS A 70 -47.75 125.77 -92.01
CA LYS A 70 -47.17 125.28 -90.74
C LYS A 70 -47.89 124.03 -90.25
N MET A 71 -49.23 124.05 -90.19
CA MET A 71 -50.04 122.88 -89.76
C MET A 71 -49.80 121.64 -90.64
N GLN A 72 -49.71 121.79 -91.97
CA GLN A 72 -49.42 120.67 -92.87
C GLN A 72 -48.04 120.04 -92.61
N ASN A 73 -47.02 120.85 -92.28
CA ASN A 73 -45.69 120.36 -91.94
C ASN A 73 -45.68 119.61 -90.59
N GLU A 74 -46.42 120.10 -89.60
CA GLU A 74 -46.55 119.47 -88.28
C GLU A 74 -47.24 118.11 -88.37
N ILE A 75 -48.35 118.00 -89.11
CA ILE A 75 -49.05 116.73 -89.37
C ILE A 75 -48.08 115.70 -89.98
N LYS A 76 -47.36 116.10 -91.05
CA LYS A 76 -46.42 115.22 -91.76
C LYS A 76 -45.22 114.79 -90.90
N TYR A 77 -44.79 115.65 -89.98
CA TYR A 77 -43.75 115.32 -88.99
C TYR A 77 -44.24 114.29 -87.96
N ILE A 78 -45.47 114.44 -87.47
CA ILE A 78 -46.10 113.47 -86.55
C ILE A 78 -46.28 112.11 -87.23
N GLU A 79 -46.84 112.07 -88.46
CA GLU A 79 -46.99 110.84 -89.25
C GLU A 79 -45.67 110.09 -89.38
N THR A 80 -44.63 110.75 -89.92
CA THR A 80 -43.33 110.11 -90.15
C THR A 80 -42.61 109.70 -88.86
N THR A 81 -42.78 110.44 -87.76
CA THR A 81 -42.19 110.09 -86.46
C THR A 81 -42.88 108.86 -85.85
N VAL A 82 -44.21 108.82 -85.81
CA VAL A 82 -44.98 107.70 -85.25
C VAL A 82 -44.71 106.42 -86.04
N ASP A 83 -44.76 106.48 -87.37
CA ASP A 83 -44.55 105.31 -88.22
C ASP A 83 -43.12 104.74 -88.07
N THR A 84 -42.12 105.62 -87.91
CA THR A 84 -40.72 105.21 -87.67
C THR A 84 -40.55 104.54 -86.31
N VAL A 85 -41.13 105.09 -85.24
CA VAL A 85 -41.07 104.51 -83.89
C VAL A 85 -41.77 103.15 -83.84
N VAL A 86 -42.99 103.05 -84.39
CA VAL A 86 -43.75 101.78 -84.42
C VAL A 86 -43.02 100.70 -85.21
N ARG A 87 -42.49 101.02 -86.41
CA ARG A 87 -41.71 100.06 -87.21
C ARG A 87 -40.42 99.63 -86.49
N SER A 88 -39.76 100.53 -85.77
CA SER A 88 -38.57 100.20 -84.97
C SER A 88 -38.90 99.23 -83.83
N GLU A 89 -39.94 99.50 -83.04
CA GLU A 89 -40.29 98.67 -81.88
C GLU A 89 -40.84 97.29 -82.29
N VAL A 90 -41.66 97.24 -83.34
CA VAL A 90 -42.10 95.96 -83.95
C VAL A 90 -40.89 95.17 -84.46
N GLY A 91 -39.90 95.83 -85.07
CA GLY A 91 -38.65 95.21 -85.50
C GLY A 91 -37.86 94.58 -84.34
N LYS A 92 -37.74 95.28 -83.20
CA LYS A 92 -37.13 94.74 -81.97
C LYS A 92 -37.90 93.52 -81.47
N ILE A 93 -39.23 93.61 -81.32
CA ILE A 93 -40.07 92.53 -80.79
C ILE A 93 -39.99 91.27 -81.66
N ILE A 94 -39.94 91.43 -82.99
CA ILE A 94 -39.72 90.30 -83.92
C ILE A 94 -38.35 89.66 -83.70
N ASN A 95 -37.28 90.46 -83.60
CA ASN A 95 -35.92 89.96 -83.39
C ASN A 95 -35.77 89.27 -82.02
N ASP A 96 -36.31 89.86 -80.95
CA ASP A 96 -36.35 89.27 -79.60
C ASP A 96 -37.08 87.93 -79.57
N ASN A 97 -38.19 87.81 -80.30
CA ASN A 97 -38.94 86.55 -80.40
C ASN A 97 -38.18 85.51 -81.25
N GLN A 98 -37.47 85.91 -82.31
CA GLN A 98 -36.59 85.01 -83.06
C GLN A 98 -35.41 84.52 -82.20
N LEU A 99 -34.79 85.40 -81.41
CA LEU A 99 -33.73 85.04 -80.45
C LEU A 99 -34.25 84.06 -79.40
N LYS A 100 -35.40 84.34 -78.77
CA LYS A 100 -36.05 83.43 -77.80
C LYS A 100 -36.39 82.08 -78.43
N GLN A 101 -36.92 82.05 -79.66
CA GLN A 101 -37.22 80.82 -80.38
C GLN A 101 -35.94 80.02 -80.70
N ASN A 102 -34.85 80.69 -81.08
CA ASN A 102 -33.56 80.05 -81.32
C ASN A 102 -32.98 79.45 -80.03
N SER A 103 -32.93 80.21 -78.94
CA SER A 103 -32.48 79.68 -77.63
C SER A 103 -33.36 78.54 -77.11
N TYR A 104 -34.67 78.58 -77.33
CA TYR A 104 -35.56 77.47 -77.02
C TYR A 104 -35.25 76.23 -77.88
N ASN A 105 -35.04 76.41 -79.19
CA ASN A 105 -34.68 75.32 -80.10
C ASN A 105 -33.31 74.70 -79.75
N GLU A 106 -32.35 75.50 -79.29
CA GLU A 106 -31.03 75.04 -78.81
C GLU A 106 -31.13 74.30 -77.47
N LEU A 107 -31.89 74.85 -76.51
CA LEU A 107 -32.16 74.19 -75.24
C LEU A 107 -32.87 72.85 -75.43
N LEU A 108 -33.86 72.78 -76.33
CA LEU A 108 -34.58 71.55 -76.68
C LEU A 108 -33.65 70.52 -77.35
N LYS A 109 -32.74 70.95 -78.25
CA LYS A 109 -31.70 70.06 -78.82
C LYS A 109 -30.75 69.54 -77.73
N SER A 110 -30.31 70.40 -76.82
CA SER A 110 -29.42 70.04 -75.70
C SER A 110 -30.08 69.06 -74.74
N PHE A 111 -31.34 69.33 -74.34
CA PHE A 111 -32.13 68.44 -73.50
C PHE A 111 -32.37 67.07 -74.16
N ASN A 112 -32.79 67.03 -75.43
CA ASN A 112 -33.00 65.78 -76.15
C ASN A 112 -31.71 64.97 -76.33
N ARG A 113 -30.55 65.65 -76.46
CA ARG A 113 -29.24 64.99 -76.47
C ARG A 113 -28.89 64.42 -75.10
N MET A 114 -28.94 65.22 -74.04
CA MET A 114 -28.68 64.78 -72.67
C MET A 114 -29.59 63.63 -72.26
N LYS A 115 -30.87 63.70 -72.61
CA LYS A 115 -31.84 62.62 -72.42
C LYS A 115 -31.38 61.33 -73.13
N LYS A 116 -31.05 61.41 -74.42
CA LYS A 116 -30.60 60.23 -75.19
C LYS A 116 -29.29 59.64 -74.65
N ASP A 117 -28.35 60.50 -74.28
CA ASP A 117 -27.05 60.07 -73.75
C ASP A 117 -27.27 59.33 -72.41
N LEU A 118 -28.11 59.85 -71.50
CA LEU A 118 -28.53 59.17 -70.26
C LEU A 118 -29.36 57.89 -70.49
N GLU A 119 -30.28 57.86 -71.46
CA GLU A 119 -31.01 56.64 -71.84
C GLU A 119 -30.07 55.55 -72.39
N THR A 120 -28.93 55.95 -72.97
CA THR A 120 -27.89 55.02 -73.45
C THR A 120 -27.02 54.51 -72.31
N GLU A 121 -26.59 55.39 -71.39
CA GLU A 121 -25.83 55.01 -70.19
C GLU A 121 -26.64 54.09 -69.25
N LEU A 122 -27.95 54.33 -69.11
CA LEU A 122 -28.85 53.46 -68.35
C LEU A 122 -28.96 52.07 -68.99
N ALA A 123 -29.17 51.99 -70.30
CA ALA A 123 -29.26 50.71 -71.01
C ALA A 123 -27.95 49.90 -70.95
N GLN A 124 -26.79 50.58 -70.99
CA GLN A 124 -25.49 49.95 -70.78
C GLN A 124 -25.33 49.44 -69.34
N THR A 125 -25.78 50.22 -68.34
CA THR A 125 -25.75 49.81 -66.93
C THR A 125 -26.65 48.59 -66.68
N ASP A 126 -27.85 48.55 -67.26
CA ASP A 126 -28.75 47.40 -67.17
C ASP A 126 -28.16 46.15 -67.86
N GLU A 127 -27.45 46.30 -68.97
CA GLU A 127 -26.71 45.22 -69.63
C GLU A 127 -25.54 44.71 -68.77
N GLU A 128 -24.73 45.59 -68.18
CA GLU A 128 -23.67 45.22 -67.23
C GLU A 128 -24.22 44.50 -66.00
N VAL A 129 -25.31 44.99 -65.41
CA VAL A 129 -25.99 44.36 -64.27
C VAL A 129 -26.54 42.99 -64.67
N SER A 130 -27.12 42.83 -65.86
CA SER A 130 -27.58 41.54 -66.39
C SER A 130 -26.43 40.54 -66.53
N ASN A 131 -25.32 40.97 -67.13
CA ASN A 131 -24.12 40.16 -67.33
C ASN A 131 -23.46 39.75 -65.99
N LEU A 132 -23.35 40.67 -65.03
CA LEU A 132 -22.85 40.36 -63.68
C LEU A 132 -23.74 39.35 -62.95
N ASN A 133 -25.07 39.49 -63.05
CA ASN A 133 -26.01 38.52 -62.50
C ASN A 133 -25.91 37.13 -63.16
N ALA A 134 -25.57 37.05 -64.44
CA ALA A 134 -25.30 35.78 -65.12
C ALA A 134 -24.00 35.12 -64.60
N VAL A 135 -22.92 35.89 -64.49
CA VAL A 135 -21.62 35.42 -63.96
C VAL A 135 -21.73 34.95 -62.51
N ILE A 136 -22.48 35.68 -61.65
CA ILE A 136 -22.75 35.27 -60.27
C ILE A 136 -23.45 33.89 -60.25
N LYS A 137 -24.51 33.71 -61.02
CA LYS A 137 -25.25 32.43 -61.12
C LYS A 137 -24.41 31.28 -61.68
N GLU A 138 -23.44 31.57 -62.54
CA GLU A 138 -22.49 30.55 -63.02
C GLU A 138 -21.49 30.16 -61.92
N MET A 139 -20.95 31.13 -61.19
CA MET A 139 -20.07 30.86 -60.04
C MET A 139 -20.79 30.13 -58.90
N GLU A 140 -22.06 30.47 -58.61
CA GLU A 140 -22.90 29.76 -57.65
C GLU A 140 -23.08 28.28 -58.04
N LYS A 141 -23.42 28.00 -59.31
CA LYS A 141 -23.53 26.63 -59.84
C LYS A 141 -22.21 25.88 -59.72
N LYS A 142 -21.09 26.50 -60.13
CA LYS A 142 -19.77 25.89 -60.09
C LYS A 142 -19.35 25.57 -58.66
N ASN A 143 -19.52 26.51 -57.73
CA ASN A 143 -19.21 26.32 -56.31
C ASN A 143 -20.10 25.23 -55.69
N THR A 144 -21.39 25.17 -56.07
CA THR A 144 -22.30 24.10 -55.64
C THR A 144 -21.83 22.72 -56.12
N SER A 145 -21.38 22.60 -57.37
CA SER A 145 -20.79 21.35 -57.89
C SER A 145 -19.52 20.98 -57.11
N GLN A 146 -18.58 21.91 -56.95
CA GLN A 146 -17.33 21.67 -56.24
C GLN A 146 -17.57 21.25 -54.78
N MET A 147 -18.57 21.83 -54.10
CA MET A 147 -18.98 21.40 -52.77
C MET A 147 -19.57 19.98 -52.76
N GLN A 148 -20.39 19.60 -53.77
CA GLN A 148 -20.92 18.25 -53.90
C GLN A 148 -19.82 17.21 -54.19
N ASP A 149 -18.85 17.56 -55.06
CA ASP A 149 -17.71 16.72 -55.39
C ASP A 149 -16.78 16.52 -54.17
N LEU A 150 -16.52 17.58 -53.38
CA LEU A 150 -15.77 17.50 -52.13
C LEU A 150 -16.51 16.69 -51.05
N GLU A 151 -17.80 16.95 -50.84
CA GLU A 151 -18.63 16.16 -49.92
C GLU A 151 -18.64 14.68 -50.29
N LYS A 152 -18.72 14.36 -51.59
CA LYS A 152 -18.66 12.99 -52.09
C LYS A 152 -17.30 12.37 -51.76
N GLY A 153 -16.19 13.01 -52.13
CA GLY A 153 -14.84 12.51 -51.86
C GLY A 153 -14.56 12.28 -50.37
N TYR A 154 -15.02 13.17 -49.49
CA TYR A 154 -14.92 12.96 -48.04
C TYR A 154 -15.79 11.80 -47.54
N ARG A 155 -17.02 11.63 -48.06
CA ARG A 155 -17.88 10.48 -47.70
C ARG A 155 -17.25 9.15 -48.15
N GLU A 156 -16.68 9.11 -49.35
CA GLU A 156 -16.01 7.93 -49.91
C GLU A 156 -14.76 7.58 -49.07
N SER A 157 -13.89 8.55 -48.79
CA SER A 157 -12.69 8.35 -47.94
C SER A 157 -13.03 7.92 -46.49
N ILE A 158 -14.08 8.49 -45.88
CA ILE A 158 -14.58 8.07 -44.56
C ILE A 158 -15.12 6.63 -44.62
N SER A 159 -15.81 6.25 -45.69
CA SER A 159 -16.32 4.88 -45.88
C SER A 159 -15.18 3.88 -46.04
N GLU A 160 -14.18 4.19 -46.87
CA GLU A 160 -12.98 3.36 -47.05
C GLU A 160 -12.23 3.15 -45.73
N LYS A 161 -11.96 4.23 -44.98
CA LYS A 161 -11.30 4.14 -43.66
C LYS A 161 -12.14 3.38 -42.63
N THR A 162 -13.47 3.47 -42.69
CA THR A 162 -14.36 2.67 -41.83
C THR A 162 -14.25 1.18 -42.14
N ILE A 163 -14.18 0.81 -43.43
CA ILE A 163 -14.00 -0.57 -43.87
C ILE A 163 -12.60 -1.09 -43.51
N GLU A 164 -11.54 -0.29 -43.68
CA GLU A 164 -10.18 -0.63 -43.27
C GLU A 164 -10.09 -0.90 -41.75
N HIS A 165 -10.65 0.00 -40.94
CA HIS A 165 -10.68 -0.17 -39.48
C HIS A 165 -11.48 -1.40 -39.03
N GLU A 166 -12.64 -1.66 -39.64
CA GLU A 166 -13.45 -2.83 -39.32
C GLU A 166 -12.76 -4.14 -39.77
N THR A 167 -12.07 -4.14 -40.91
CA THR A 167 -11.25 -5.28 -41.38
C THR A 167 -10.13 -5.57 -40.39
N LYS A 168 -9.33 -4.56 -40.03
CA LYS A 168 -8.21 -4.68 -39.07
C LYS A 168 -8.68 -5.08 -37.67
N LYS A 169 -9.87 -4.62 -37.25
CA LYS A 169 -10.54 -5.07 -36.01
C LYS A 169 -10.89 -6.56 -36.07
N ASN A 170 -11.41 -7.05 -37.18
CA ASN A 170 -11.73 -8.47 -37.36
C ASN A 170 -10.48 -9.35 -37.45
N GLU A 171 -9.41 -8.91 -38.11
CA GLU A 171 -8.09 -9.56 -38.07
C GLU A 171 -7.54 -9.69 -36.65
N LEU A 172 -7.61 -8.62 -35.85
CA LEU A 172 -7.18 -8.63 -34.45
C LEU A 172 -8.04 -9.55 -33.58
N LEU A 173 -9.36 -9.63 -33.82
CA LEU A 173 -10.24 -10.57 -33.13
C LEU A 173 -9.91 -12.03 -33.49
N VAL A 174 -9.63 -12.34 -34.76
CA VAL A 174 -9.17 -13.66 -35.20
C VAL A 174 -7.82 -14.01 -34.55
N LYS A 175 -6.84 -13.08 -34.58
CA LYS A 175 -5.53 -13.30 -33.95
C LYS A 175 -5.64 -13.49 -32.42
N ASN A 176 -6.52 -12.74 -31.75
CA ASN A 176 -6.77 -12.91 -30.32
C ASN A 176 -7.37 -14.30 -30.02
N LYS A 177 -8.32 -14.76 -30.84
CA LYS A 177 -8.90 -16.11 -30.70
C LYS A 177 -7.88 -17.23 -30.96
N LEU A 178 -6.97 -17.05 -31.93
CA LEU A 178 -5.88 -18.00 -32.17
C LEU A 178 -4.94 -18.09 -30.95
N LEU A 179 -4.52 -16.95 -30.39
CA LEU A 179 -3.70 -16.89 -29.18
C LEU A 179 -4.41 -17.51 -27.95
N GLN A 180 -5.73 -17.32 -27.81
CA GLN A 180 -6.51 -17.98 -26.76
C GLN A 180 -6.50 -19.51 -26.91
N ASN A 181 -6.61 -20.03 -28.14
CA ASN A 181 -6.51 -21.47 -28.41
C ASN A 181 -5.10 -22.00 -28.09
N GLU A 182 -4.05 -21.30 -28.54
CA GLU A 182 -2.64 -21.67 -28.31
C GLU A 182 -2.30 -21.71 -26.81
N ILE A 183 -2.77 -20.73 -26.04
CA ILE A 183 -2.65 -20.72 -24.58
C ILE A 183 -3.38 -21.90 -23.95
N ALA A 184 -4.59 -22.23 -24.41
CA ALA A 184 -5.35 -23.38 -23.92
C ALA A 184 -4.66 -24.72 -24.23
N GLU A 185 -4.04 -24.84 -25.42
CA GLU A 185 -3.26 -26.01 -25.84
C GLU A 185 -1.98 -26.18 -25.00
N GLN A 186 -1.21 -25.10 -24.78
CA GLN A 186 -0.04 -25.15 -23.89
C GLN A 186 -0.43 -25.49 -22.44
N ILE A 187 -1.55 -24.97 -21.93
CA ILE A 187 -2.07 -25.34 -20.60
C ILE A 187 -2.42 -26.84 -20.55
N ALA A 188 -3.06 -27.40 -21.58
CA ALA A 188 -3.37 -28.83 -21.64
C ALA A 188 -2.11 -29.70 -21.69
N ASN A 189 -1.13 -29.33 -22.52
CA ASN A 189 0.15 -30.04 -22.62
C ASN A 189 0.93 -30.01 -21.30
N HIS A 190 1.05 -28.85 -20.65
CA HIS A 190 1.69 -28.75 -19.34
C HIS A 190 0.94 -29.50 -18.22
N GLN A 191 -0.40 -29.64 -18.31
CA GLN A 191 -1.16 -30.50 -17.39
C GLN A 191 -0.82 -31.99 -17.60
N LEU A 192 -0.69 -32.45 -18.84
CA LEU A 192 -0.24 -33.81 -19.18
C LEU A 192 1.19 -34.07 -18.69
N ASP A 193 2.13 -33.17 -18.94
CA ASP A 193 3.51 -33.27 -18.44
C ASP A 193 3.55 -33.32 -16.90
N THR A 194 2.75 -32.47 -16.25
CA THR A 194 2.64 -32.44 -14.78
C THR A 194 2.07 -33.75 -14.24
N GLN A 195 1.10 -34.36 -14.92
CA GLN A 195 0.56 -35.67 -14.55
C GLN A 195 1.60 -36.78 -14.77
N ALA A 196 2.24 -36.85 -15.93
CA ALA A 196 3.27 -37.85 -16.23
C ALA A 196 4.46 -37.78 -15.25
N ASN A 197 4.87 -36.58 -14.84
CA ASN A 197 5.93 -36.41 -13.85
C ASN A 197 5.47 -36.77 -12.42
N ARG A 198 4.19 -36.57 -12.06
CA ARG A 198 3.61 -37.11 -10.81
C ARG A 198 3.56 -38.64 -10.81
N GLU A 199 3.24 -39.25 -11.93
CA GLU A 199 3.19 -40.72 -12.07
C GLU A 199 4.60 -41.34 -12.01
N LYS A 200 5.61 -40.71 -12.61
CA LYS A 200 7.04 -41.06 -12.41
C LYS A 200 7.45 -40.94 -10.95
N LEU A 201 7.15 -39.82 -10.28
CA LEU A 201 7.45 -39.63 -8.85
C LEU A 201 6.78 -40.69 -7.96
N LEU A 202 5.52 -41.03 -8.24
CA LEU A 202 4.81 -42.10 -7.52
C LEU A 202 5.45 -43.47 -7.76
N THR A 203 5.98 -43.71 -8.95
CA THR A 203 6.68 -44.95 -9.31
C THR A 203 8.02 -45.06 -8.58
N TYR A 204 8.86 -44.02 -8.65
CA TYR A 204 10.12 -43.97 -7.90
C TYR A 204 9.92 -44.03 -6.38
N SER A 205 8.84 -43.44 -5.85
CA SER A 205 8.49 -43.58 -4.43
C SER A 205 8.25 -45.04 -4.04
N LYS A 206 7.49 -45.78 -4.85
CA LYS A 206 7.20 -47.22 -4.61
C LYS A 206 8.43 -48.11 -4.82
N GLU A 207 9.30 -47.77 -5.78
CA GLU A 207 10.56 -48.48 -5.99
C GLU A 207 11.51 -48.27 -4.81
N ASN A 208 11.62 -47.04 -4.29
CA ASN A 208 12.41 -46.74 -3.10
C ASN A 208 11.82 -47.41 -1.84
N GLU A 209 10.50 -47.41 -1.66
CA GLU A 209 9.83 -48.18 -0.59
C GLU A 209 10.14 -49.68 -0.68
N LEU A 210 10.14 -50.26 -1.89
CA LEU A 210 10.52 -51.66 -2.12
C LEU A 210 12.01 -51.94 -1.87
N ILE A 211 12.91 -51.00 -2.17
CA ILE A 211 14.34 -51.12 -1.86
C ILE A 211 14.55 -51.09 -0.34
N ILE A 212 14.00 -50.08 0.34
CA ILE A 212 14.09 -49.92 1.79
C ILE A 212 13.49 -51.15 2.51
N GLN A 213 12.34 -51.66 2.06
CA GLN A 213 11.76 -52.87 2.65
C GLN A 213 12.66 -54.10 2.46
N ARG A 214 13.28 -54.28 1.29
CA ARG A 214 14.25 -55.38 1.07
C ARG A 214 15.48 -55.26 1.95
N GLU A 215 15.97 -54.05 2.21
CA GLU A 215 17.08 -53.81 3.13
C GLU A 215 16.69 -54.12 4.59
N ILE A 216 15.49 -53.68 5.01
CA ILE A 216 14.92 -54.00 6.33
C ILE A 216 14.76 -55.52 6.49
N ASP A 217 14.20 -56.21 5.50
CA ASP A 217 14.01 -57.67 5.51
C ASP A 217 15.35 -58.41 5.56
N ALA A 218 16.35 -57.95 4.79
CA ALA A 218 17.69 -58.52 4.77
C ALA A 218 18.43 -58.32 6.09
N GLU A 219 18.37 -57.13 6.70
CA GLU A 219 19.01 -56.86 7.99
C GLU A 219 18.28 -57.56 9.14
N THR A 220 16.95 -57.62 9.10
CA THR A 220 16.13 -58.43 10.02
C THR A 220 16.50 -59.91 9.93
N LYS A 221 16.77 -60.41 8.72
CA LYS A 221 17.28 -61.78 8.54
C LYS A 221 18.67 -61.94 9.16
N LYS A 222 19.65 -61.07 8.88
CA LYS A 222 20.99 -61.12 9.50
C LYS A 222 20.90 -61.07 11.03
N PHE A 223 20.02 -60.24 11.58
CA PHE A 223 19.77 -60.15 13.01
C PHE A 223 19.21 -61.47 13.57
N ASN A 224 18.23 -62.08 12.90
CA ASN A 224 17.70 -63.37 13.33
C ASN A 224 18.73 -64.52 13.20
N ASP A 225 19.53 -64.54 12.14
CA ASP A 225 20.58 -65.53 11.93
C ASP A 225 21.68 -65.40 13.00
N THR A 226 22.12 -64.17 13.34
CA THR A 226 23.10 -63.92 14.41
C THR A 226 22.52 -64.10 15.83
N PHE A 227 21.26 -63.74 16.06
CA PHE A 227 20.55 -64.04 17.30
C PHE A 227 20.47 -65.55 17.53
N LYS A 228 20.11 -66.32 16.50
CA LYS A 228 20.10 -67.78 16.57
C LYS A 228 21.51 -68.34 16.81
N GLN A 229 22.51 -67.88 16.08
CA GLN A 229 23.91 -68.32 16.28
C GLN A 229 24.41 -68.05 17.70
N ASN A 230 24.04 -66.91 18.29
CA ASN A 230 24.33 -66.60 19.69
C ASN A 230 23.52 -67.48 20.66
N SER A 231 22.24 -67.75 20.38
CA SER A 231 21.40 -68.65 21.19
C SER A 231 21.93 -70.08 21.19
N ASP A 232 22.34 -70.60 20.02
CA ASP A 232 22.94 -71.93 19.87
C ASP A 232 24.29 -72.00 20.61
N LYS A 233 25.10 -70.93 20.55
CA LYS A 233 26.35 -70.80 21.32
C LYS A 233 26.11 -70.77 22.83
N PHE A 234 25.16 -69.96 23.32
CA PHE A 234 24.81 -69.93 24.74
C PHE A 234 24.26 -71.26 25.24
N PHE A 235 23.50 -72.00 24.42
CA PHE A 235 23.03 -73.33 24.76
C PHE A 235 24.17 -74.34 24.91
N ILE A 236 25.20 -74.27 24.05
CA ILE A 236 26.43 -75.07 24.19
C ILE A 236 27.19 -74.68 25.47
N GLU A 237 27.40 -73.39 25.71
CA GLU A 237 28.10 -72.89 26.90
C GLU A 237 27.37 -73.25 28.21
N GLU A 238 26.03 -73.20 28.22
CA GLU A 238 25.22 -73.64 29.36
C GLU A 238 25.31 -75.17 29.56
N ALA A 239 25.33 -75.96 28.48
CA ALA A 239 25.49 -77.40 28.55
C ALA A 239 26.89 -77.82 29.04
N GLU A 240 27.94 -77.12 28.62
CA GLU A 240 29.31 -77.33 29.10
C GLU A 240 29.45 -76.92 30.58
N ALA A 241 28.90 -75.78 30.99
CA ALA A 241 28.88 -75.36 32.40
C ALA A 241 28.09 -76.34 33.29
N LYS A 242 26.95 -76.86 32.81
CA LYS A 242 26.19 -77.92 33.50
C LYS A 242 27.01 -79.22 33.61
N LYS A 243 27.70 -79.64 32.55
CA LYS A 243 28.60 -80.80 32.58
C LYS A 243 29.74 -80.59 33.58
N GLN A 244 30.40 -79.45 33.56
CA GLN A 244 31.56 -79.14 34.41
C GLN A 244 31.18 -79.02 35.89
N THR A 245 29.98 -78.50 36.21
CA THR A 245 29.45 -78.49 37.58
C THR A 245 29.03 -79.88 38.04
N GLU A 246 28.48 -80.72 37.16
CA GLU A 246 28.13 -82.12 37.45
C GLU A 246 29.39 -83.01 37.64
N GLU A 247 30.46 -82.77 36.88
CA GLU A 247 31.78 -83.40 37.06
C GLU A 247 32.44 -82.95 38.36
N SER A 248 32.40 -81.64 38.67
CA SER A 248 32.86 -81.09 39.94
C SER A 248 32.09 -81.67 41.14
N ARG A 249 30.76 -81.83 41.00
CA ARG A 249 29.91 -82.46 42.02
C ARG A 249 30.32 -83.91 42.26
N LYS A 250 30.54 -84.69 41.20
CA LYS A 250 31.01 -86.09 41.29
C LYS A 250 32.39 -86.18 41.95
N SER A 251 33.33 -85.33 41.56
CA SER A 251 34.68 -85.23 42.15
C SER A 251 34.62 -84.88 43.65
N ASN A 252 33.78 -83.92 44.02
CA ASN A 252 33.53 -83.56 45.41
C ASN A 252 32.86 -84.72 46.18
N THR A 253 31.91 -85.45 45.59
CA THR A 253 31.29 -86.62 46.21
C THR A 253 32.29 -87.75 46.44
N SER A 254 33.15 -88.08 45.48
CA SER A 254 34.23 -89.08 45.68
C SER A 254 35.26 -88.63 46.70
N THR A 255 35.54 -87.32 46.77
CA THR A 255 36.45 -86.75 47.79
C THR A 255 35.83 -86.83 49.19
N ILE A 256 34.54 -86.52 49.34
CA ILE A 256 33.80 -86.67 50.59
C ILE A 256 33.75 -88.15 51.02
N GLN A 257 33.54 -89.08 50.08
CA GLN A 257 33.56 -90.51 50.37
C GLN A 257 34.95 -90.94 50.89
N ARG A 258 36.03 -90.61 50.16
CA ARG A 258 37.41 -90.90 50.61
C ARG A 258 37.70 -90.35 52.01
N LEU A 259 37.36 -89.09 52.27
CA LEU A 259 37.55 -88.46 53.57
C LEU A 259 36.68 -89.10 54.67
N THR A 260 35.51 -89.63 54.33
CA THR A 260 34.64 -90.37 55.26
C THR A 260 35.24 -91.73 55.60
N ASP A 261 35.81 -92.43 54.62
CA ASP A 261 36.46 -93.73 54.81
C ASP A 261 37.79 -93.60 55.58
N GLU A 262 38.57 -92.55 55.31
CA GLU A 262 39.74 -92.17 56.12
C GLU A 262 39.35 -91.83 57.57
N LEU A 263 38.28 -91.06 57.78
CA LEU A 263 37.77 -90.71 59.11
C LEU A 263 37.20 -91.93 59.87
N ASN A 264 36.58 -92.88 59.17
CA ASN A 264 36.14 -94.14 59.76
C ASN A 264 37.32 -95.05 60.13
N THR A 265 38.37 -95.09 59.29
CA THR A 265 39.62 -95.80 59.57
C THR A 265 40.28 -95.24 60.83
N LEU A 266 40.48 -93.92 60.90
CA LEU A 266 41.03 -93.21 62.06
C LEU A 266 40.20 -93.42 63.35
N LYS A 267 38.87 -93.50 63.26
CA LYS A 267 38.02 -93.87 64.41
C LYS A 267 38.27 -95.31 64.88
N SER A 268 38.51 -96.25 63.97
CA SER A 268 38.82 -97.64 64.33
C SER A 268 40.22 -97.78 64.97
N GLU A 269 41.19 -96.99 64.49
CA GLU A 269 42.53 -96.90 65.09
C GLU A 269 42.48 -96.26 66.48
N LEU A 270 41.71 -95.18 66.65
CA LEU A 270 41.49 -94.55 67.96
C LEU A 270 40.86 -95.53 68.95
N SER A 271 39.77 -96.20 68.55
CA SER A 271 39.08 -97.20 69.36
C SER A 271 39.99 -98.36 69.77
N THR A 272 40.79 -98.90 68.84
CA THR A 272 41.74 -99.97 69.16
C THR A 272 42.94 -99.51 69.98
N MET A 273 43.35 -98.23 69.90
CA MET A 273 44.30 -97.65 70.85
C MET A 273 43.71 -97.49 72.25
N ASP A 274 42.46 -97.02 72.38
CA ASP A 274 41.84 -96.79 73.68
C ASP A 274 41.52 -98.11 74.40
N ILE A 275 41.12 -99.17 73.67
CA ILE A 275 41.04 -100.55 74.21
C ILE A 275 42.41 -100.99 74.77
N LYS A 276 43.50 -100.83 74.01
CA LYS A 276 44.86 -101.19 74.46
C LYS A 276 45.29 -100.40 75.70
N LYS A 277 44.98 -99.10 75.76
CA LYS A 277 45.22 -98.26 76.95
C LYS A 277 44.39 -98.75 78.15
N GLU A 278 43.13 -99.12 77.96
CA GLU A 278 42.30 -99.61 79.06
C GLU A 278 42.82 -100.95 79.61
N GLU A 279 43.25 -101.88 78.74
CA GLU A 279 43.93 -103.10 79.17
C GLU A 279 45.23 -102.80 79.94
N GLN A 280 46.04 -101.85 79.45
CA GLN A 280 47.28 -101.44 80.10
C GLN A 280 47.03 -100.79 81.47
N VAL A 281 46.00 -99.96 81.59
CA VAL A 281 45.55 -99.39 82.88
C VAL A 281 45.00 -100.46 83.82
N ARG A 282 44.25 -101.46 83.32
CA ARG A 282 43.79 -102.61 84.13
C ARG A 282 44.97 -103.45 84.63
N LYS A 283 46.02 -103.64 83.82
CA LYS A 283 47.24 -104.36 84.21
C LYS A 283 48.01 -103.60 85.30
N VAL A 284 48.25 -102.30 85.11
CA VAL A 284 48.92 -101.45 86.11
C VAL A 284 48.13 -101.38 87.41
N ARG A 285 46.79 -101.28 87.37
CA ARG A 285 45.95 -101.35 88.58
C ARG A 285 46.17 -102.64 89.36
N LYS A 286 46.10 -103.81 88.71
CA LYS A 286 46.37 -105.11 89.37
C LYS A 286 47.78 -105.19 89.98
N GLU A 287 48.77 -104.62 89.32
CA GLU A 287 50.15 -104.58 89.83
C GLU A 287 50.28 -103.68 91.07
N VAL A 288 49.58 -102.54 91.10
CA VAL A 288 49.50 -101.66 92.28
C VAL A 288 48.69 -102.31 93.42
N ASP A 289 47.54 -102.90 93.12
CA ASP A 289 46.68 -103.57 94.12
C ASP A 289 47.44 -104.72 94.81
N GLN A 290 48.26 -105.48 94.06
CA GLN A 290 49.15 -106.49 94.63
C GLN A 290 50.24 -105.88 95.52
N GLN A 291 50.92 -104.81 95.08
CA GLN A 291 51.94 -104.14 95.90
C GLN A 291 51.37 -103.57 97.21
N VAL A 292 50.12 -103.10 97.19
CA VAL A 292 49.40 -102.66 98.41
C VAL A 292 49.14 -103.85 99.34
N ALA A 293 48.66 -104.98 98.82
CA ALA A 293 48.43 -106.19 99.62
C ALA A 293 49.72 -106.74 100.24
N ASP A 294 50.83 -106.74 99.48
CA ASP A 294 52.15 -107.17 99.97
C ASP A 294 52.66 -106.25 101.10
N LYS A 295 52.49 -104.93 100.93
CA LYS A 295 52.86 -103.94 101.97
C LYS A 295 51.97 -103.97 103.21
N GLU A 296 50.70 -104.32 103.07
CA GLU A 296 49.83 -104.60 104.23
C GLU A 296 50.27 -105.83 105.01
N ALA A 297 50.76 -106.87 104.35
CA ALA A 297 51.29 -108.07 105.01
C ALA A 297 52.56 -107.76 105.80
N GLU A 298 53.49 -107.01 105.21
CA GLU A 298 54.73 -106.52 105.86
C GLU A 298 54.41 -105.65 107.10
N LEU A 299 53.42 -104.74 106.99
CA LEU A 299 52.96 -103.94 108.14
C LEU A 299 52.38 -104.81 109.27
N LYS A 300 51.61 -105.85 108.96
CA LYS A 300 51.07 -106.79 109.96
C LYS A 300 52.19 -107.59 110.64
N GLN A 301 53.25 -107.94 109.92
CA GLN A 301 54.46 -108.57 110.50
C GLN A 301 55.21 -107.60 111.44
N LEU A 302 55.49 -106.38 111.00
CA LEU A 302 56.15 -105.35 111.83
C LEU A 302 55.37 -105.02 113.11
N GLN A 303 54.03 -105.01 113.05
CA GLN A 303 53.17 -104.86 114.25
C GLN A 303 53.30 -106.05 115.21
N SER A 304 53.42 -107.28 114.71
CA SER A 304 53.67 -108.49 115.51
C SER A 304 55.03 -108.45 116.21
N GLU A 305 56.08 -108.02 115.50
CA GLU A 305 57.45 -107.95 115.99
C GLU A 305 57.62 -106.84 117.05
N ASN A 306 57.11 -105.63 116.79
CA ASN A 306 57.09 -104.55 117.79
C ASN A 306 56.32 -104.96 119.06
N LYS A 307 55.22 -105.72 118.92
CA LYS A 307 54.46 -106.21 120.08
C LYS A 307 55.23 -107.22 120.94
N LYS A 308 56.13 -108.02 120.34
CA LYS A 308 57.07 -108.88 121.08
C LYS A 308 58.14 -108.05 121.80
N ALA A 309 58.73 -107.07 121.12
CA ALA A 309 59.79 -106.22 121.69
C ALA A 309 59.29 -105.43 122.92
N ILE A 310 58.10 -104.83 122.83
CA ILE A 310 57.48 -104.10 123.95
C ILE A 310 57.29 -105.00 125.17
N GLU A 311 56.84 -106.24 125.00
CA GLU A 311 56.62 -107.16 126.12
C GLU A 311 57.93 -107.66 126.75
N GLN A 312 59.02 -107.77 125.98
CA GLN A 312 60.35 -108.07 126.51
C GLN A 312 60.90 -106.92 127.39
N GLU A 313 60.80 -105.67 126.93
CA GLU A 313 61.24 -104.51 127.71
C GLU A 313 60.40 -104.35 129.01
N ARG A 314 59.11 -104.68 128.93
CA ARG A 314 58.19 -104.71 130.08
C ARG A 314 58.58 -105.75 131.13
N GLN A 315 59.02 -106.94 130.71
CA GLN A 315 59.55 -107.96 131.62
C GLN A 315 60.90 -107.57 132.25
N LYS A 316 61.71 -106.76 131.56
CA LYS A 316 62.98 -106.24 132.07
C LYS A 316 62.75 -105.20 133.19
N MET A 317 61.97 -104.15 132.93
CA MET A 317 61.64 -103.13 133.94
C MET A 317 61.00 -103.71 135.21
N SER A 318 60.20 -104.78 135.07
CA SER A 318 59.61 -105.51 136.20
C SER A 318 60.66 -106.09 137.17
N ARG A 319 61.82 -106.55 136.66
CA ARG A 319 62.91 -107.09 137.49
C ARG A 319 63.67 -105.97 138.20
N GLU A 320 63.97 -104.89 137.48
CA GLU A 320 64.68 -103.72 138.01
C GLU A 320 63.90 -103.09 139.18
N LEU A 321 62.56 -103.05 139.10
CA LEU A 321 61.71 -102.55 140.18
C LEU A 321 61.82 -103.38 141.49
N ILE A 322 61.91 -104.70 141.38
CA ILE A 322 62.03 -105.62 142.52
C ILE A 322 63.39 -105.45 143.23
N GLU A 323 64.45 -105.17 142.47
CA GLU A 323 65.79 -104.95 143.02
C GLU A 323 65.90 -103.61 143.78
N VAL A 324 65.22 -102.57 143.28
CA VAL A 324 65.08 -101.28 144.00
C VAL A 324 64.28 -101.44 145.30
N GLN A 325 63.19 -102.23 145.29
CA GLN A 325 62.40 -102.49 146.50
C GLN A 325 63.21 -103.19 147.60
N LYS A 326 64.13 -104.10 147.26
CA LYS A 326 65.03 -104.72 148.24
C LYS A 326 65.94 -103.72 148.95
N LYS A 327 66.61 -102.83 148.20
CA LYS A 327 67.48 -101.78 148.79
C LYS A 327 66.73 -100.88 149.78
N HIS A 328 65.49 -100.53 149.47
CA HIS A 328 64.66 -99.70 150.33
C HIS A 328 64.30 -100.39 151.67
N ALA A 329 64.14 -101.72 151.67
CA ALA A 329 63.83 -102.50 152.86
C ALA A 329 65.02 -102.59 153.83
N GLU A 330 66.26 -102.62 153.32
CA GLU A 330 67.47 -102.62 154.15
C GLU A 330 67.71 -101.24 154.80
N GLN A 331 67.51 -100.14 154.07
CA GLN A 331 67.67 -98.78 154.61
C GLN A 331 66.65 -98.45 155.73
N ASN A 332 65.41 -98.94 155.64
CA ASN A 332 64.44 -98.77 156.72
C ASN A 332 64.90 -99.44 158.03
N LYS A 333 65.63 -100.56 157.95
CA LYS A 333 66.01 -101.38 159.09
C LYS A 333 67.11 -100.72 159.95
N ASP A 334 68.00 -99.96 159.34
CA ASP A 334 69.00 -99.16 160.07
C ASP A 334 68.37 -97.90 160.71
N LEU A 335 67.37 -97.28 160.06
CA LEU A 335 66.60 -96.17 160.64
C LEU A 335 65.77 -96.62 161.85
N GLU A 336 65.12 -97.78 161.77
CA GLU A 336 64.32 -98.37 162.86
C GLU A 336 65.17 -98.60 164.12
N LYS A 337 66.45 -98.98 163.95
CA LYS A 337 67.41 -99.14 165.05
C LYS A 337 67.75 -97.80 165.74
N GLN A 338 67.95 -96.72 164.98
CA GLN A 338 68.23 -95.39 165.54
C GLN A 338 67.02 -94.81 166.30
N LEU A 339 65.80 -95.21 165.92
CA LEU A 339 64.56 -94.73 166.52
C LEU A 339 64.31 -95.31 167.93
N ILE A 340 64.82 -96.51 168.21
CA ILE A 340 64.70 -97.17 169.53
C ILE A 340 65.56 -96.49 170.59
N ASP A 341 66.81 -96.12 170.25
CA ASP A 341 67.70 -95.41 171.18
C ASP A 341 67.14 -94.02 171.53
N ALA A 342 66.55 -93.32 170.56
CA ALA A 342 65.86 -92.04 170.79
C ALA A 342 64.58 -92.19 171.67
N SER A 343 63.85 -93.30 171.54
CA SER A 343 62.61 -93.56 172.29
C SER A 343 62.87 -93.64 173.81
N ASN A 344 63.93 -94.34 174.22
CA ASN A 344 64.31 -94.48 175.63
C ASN A 344 64.66 -93.13 176.30
N GLN A 345 65.18 -92.17 175.52
CA GLN A 345 65.49 -90.83 175.99
C GLN A 345 64.24 -89.97 176.24
N ALA A 346 63.12 -90.26 175.55
CA ALA A 346 61.92 -89.43 175.53
C ALA A 346 60.88 -89.79 176.62
N GLU A 347 60.78 -91.05 177.02
CA GLU A 347 59.74 -91.48 177.98
C GLU A 347 59.97 -90.94 179.41
N ILE A 348 61.22 -90.65 179.79
CA ILE A 348 61.56 -89.97 181.05
C ILE A 348 60.89 -88.59 181.12
N SER A 349 60.89 -87.84 180.02
CA SER A 349 60.28 -86.51 179.91
C SER A 349 58.74 -86.55 179.85
N LYS A 350 58.17 -87.64 179.33
CA LYS A 350 56.72 -87.80 179.13
C LYS A 350 55.93 -87.77 180.45
N LYS A 351 56.46 -88.38 181.52
CA LYS A 351 55.83 -88.42 182.85
C LYS A 351 55.68 -87.06 183.55
N GLN A 352 56.33 -86.00 183.06
CA GLN A 352 56.18 -84.65 183.62
C GLN A 352 55.06 -83.83 182.94
N LEU A 353 54.65 -84.19 181.71
CA LEU A 353 53.68 -83.41 180.91
C LEU A 353 52.25 -84.01 180.91
N GLU A 354 52.09 -85.27 181.29
CA GLU A 354 50.78 -85.95 181.37
C GLU A 354 49.84 -85.38 182.46
N GLY A 355 50.35 -84.51 183.35
CA GLY A 355 49.57 -83.83 184.38
C GLY A 355 48.71 -82.65 183.88
N GLU A 356 49.16 -81.88 182.87
CA GLU A 356 48.49 -80.62 182.50
C GLU A 356 47.44 -80.80 181.38
N VAL A 357 47.73 -81.62 180.38
CA VAL A 357 46.96 -81.71 179.12
C VAL A 357 45.56 -82.30 179.30
N ASN A 358 45.35 -83.14 180.33
CA ASN A 358 44.05 -83.79 180.61
C ASN A 358 42.92 -82.81 181.00
N SER A 359 43.22 -81.52 181.20
CA SER A 359 42.23 -80.47 181.41
C SER A 359 41.55 -80.00 180.11
N LEU A 360 42.30 -79.84 179.02
CA LEU A 360 41.84 -79.17 177.78
C LEU A 360 41.02 -80.07 176.84
N ILE A 361 41.16 -81.40 176.96
CA ILE A 361 40.51 -82.38 176.08
C ILE A 361 38.98 -82.29 176.09
N ARG A 362 38.37 -81.72 177.14
CA ARG A 362 36.91 -81.69 177.31
C ARG A 362 36.16 -80.59 176.53
N GLN A 363 36.85 -79.66 175.86
CA GLN A 363 36.21 -78.43 175.34
C GLN A 363 36.04 -78.33 173.81
N LYS A 364 36.81 -79.08 172.99
CA LYS A 364 36.82 -78.90 171.52
C LYS A 364 35.95 -79.89 170.71
N ALA A 365 35.54 -81.03 171.29
CA ALA A 365 34.88 -82.12 170.56
C ALA A 365 33.39 -81.86 170.26
N ARG A 366 33.06 -80.80 169.50
CA ARG A 366 31.66 -80.32 169.40
C ARG A 366 31.19 -79.61 168.11
N LEU A 367 31.97 -79.58 167.00
CA LEU A 367 31.64 -78.69 165.86
C LEU A 367 31.55 -79.30 164.44
N GLU A 368 32.54 -80.02 163.91
CA GLU A 368 32.66 -80.19 162.43
C GLU A 368 32.43 -81.64 161.94
N GLN A 369 31.29 -81.88 161.27
CA GLN A 369 30.85 -83.23 160.79
C GLN A 369 29.93 -83.26 159.52
N GLU A 370 30.02 -82.35 158.53
CA GLU A 370 29.07 -82.26 157.35
C GLU A 370 29.71 -81.87 155.94
N PHE A 371 29.03 -82.18 154.77
CA PHE A 371 29.22 -81.87 153.28
C PHE A 371 30.34 -82.56 152.41
N GLN A 372 30.32 -82.91 151.08
CA GLN A 372 29.42 -83.14 149.86
C GLN A 372 29.05 -82.04 148.78
N GLU A 373 28.79 -82.23 147.43
CA GLU A 373 29.20 -83.18 146.31
C GLU A 373 28.55 -82.91 144.84
N LEU A 374 28.95 -83.60 143.71
CA LEU A 374 28.22 -83.92 142.37
C LEU A 374 28.09 -82.90 141.08
N THR A 375 27.39 -83.17 139.89
CA THR A 375 26.82 -82.34 138.62
C THR A 375 27.56 -82.02 137.19
N GLY A 376 27.13 -81.54 135.91
CA GLY A 376 25.94 -81.40 134.88
C GLY A 376 25.96 -80.43 133.52
N GLY A 377 25.30 -80.64 132.26
CA GLY A 377 24.89 -79.61 131.11
C GLY A 377 25.00 -79.77 129.46
N SER A 378 24.19 -79.14 128.45
CA SER A 378 24.38 -79.05 126.85
C SER A 378 23.33 -78.49 125.66
N ARG A 379 23.72 -77.73 124.52
CA ARG A 379 23.48 -77.70 122.91
C ARG A 379 22.26 -77.18 121.90
N LYS A 380 22.49 -76.54 120.64
CA LYS A 380 21.89 -76.60 119.13
C LYS A 380 21.06 -75.49 118.18
N ASP A 381 21.16 -75.43 116.75
CA ASP A 381 20.30 -75.05 115.44
C ASP A 381 20.07 -73.67 114.50
N THR A 382 19.48 -73.64 113.19
CA THR A 382 19.43 -72.51 112.03
C THR A 382 18.27 -72.30 110.83
N SER A 383 18.38 -71.57 109.60
CA SER A 383 17.33 -70.80 108.66
C SER A 383 17.34 -70.63 106.98
N ARG A 384 16.41 -69.88 106.16
CA ARG A 384 16.30 -69.67 104.57
C ARG A 384 15.66 -68.37 103.70
N SER A 385 14.98 -68.39 102.43
CA SER A 385 14.79 -67.34 101.22
C SER A 385 13.50 -67.37 100.17
N GLY A 386 12.98 -66.64 99.05
CA GLY A 386 13.06 -65.51 97.91
C GLY A 386 11.74 -65.33 96.89
N LEU A 387 11.30 -64.64 95.69
CA LEU A 387 11.50 -63.65 94.45
C LEU A 387 10.11 -63.24 93.60
N SER A 388 9.66 -62.55 92.40
CA SER A 388 9.85 -61.57 91.14
C SER A 388 8.48 -61.27 90.20
N SER A 389 8.02 -60.53 89.06
CA SER A 389 8.14 -59.41 87.90
C SER A 389 6.74 -59.07 87.02
N ARG A 390 6.26 -58.32 85.88
CA ARG A 390 6.42 -57.31 84.62
C ARG A 390 4.97 -56.78 83.93
N VAL A 391 4.44 -56.04 82.81
CA VAL A 391 4.52 -55.25 81.40
C VAL A 391 3.21 -54.30 80.93
N ASP A 392 2.68 -53.60 79.78
CA ASP A 392 2.80 -52.96 78.31
C ASP A 392 1.47 -52.05 77.75
N THR A 393 0.96 -51.33 76.60
CA THR A 393 1.01 -50.85 75.06
C THR A 393 0.06 -49.57 74.46
N SER A 394 -0.13 -49.12 73.11
CA SER A 394 -1.02 -47.91 72.49
C SER A 394 -1.43 -47.64 70.87
N LYS A 395 -2.27 -46.60 70.29
CA LYS A 395 -2.71 -46.11 68.79
C LYS A 395 -3.78 -44.83 68.53
N LYS A 396 -4.41 -44.13 67.42
CA LYS A 396 -4.36 -43.59 65.89
C LYS A 396 -5.66 -42.76 65.16
N SER A 397 -5.69 -41.74 64.15
CA SER A 397 -6.91 -41.08 63.29
C SER A 397 -6.81 -39.98 62.01
N SER A 398 -7.86 -39.47 61.16
CA SER A 398 -7.93 -38.31 60.01
C SER A 398 -9.25 -37.88 59.04
N ARG A 399 -9.43 -36.69 58.21
CA ARG A 399 -10.54 -36.25 57.10
C ARG A 399 -10.53 -34.86 56.13
N SER A 400 -11.47 -34.48 55.10
CA SER A 400 -11.71 -33.18 54.15
C SER A 400 -13.00 -33.09 53.10
N PRO A 401 -13.42 -32.26 51.97
CA PRO A 401 -13.47 -30.82 51.26
C PRO A 401 -14.77 -30.24 50.32
N LEU A 402 -14.83 -29.11 49.42
CA LEU A 402 -16.05 -28.47 48.55
C LEU A 402 -15.94 -27.35 47.28
N LYS A 403 -17.01 -26.79 46.49
CA LYS A 403 -17.04 -25.77 45.22
C LYS A 403 -18.36 -24.91 44.63
N ILE A 404 -18.40 -23.87 43.63
CA ILE A 404 -19.60 -22.98 43.02
C ILE A 404 -19.54 -22.05 41.62
N GLU A 405 -20.63 -21.54 40.85
CA GLU A 405 -20.73 -20.85 39.42
C GLU A 405 -22.01 -19.88 38.85
N SER A 406 -22.05 -18.98 37.72
CA SER A 406 -23.24 -18.44 36.73
C SER A 406 -23.41 -16.97 35.91
N PHE A 407 -24.25 -16.76 34.77
CA PHE A 407 -25.11 -15.58 34.07
C PHE A 407 -24.91 -14.64 32.71
N ASP A 408 -25.99 -14.10 31.99
CA ASP A 408 -26.13 -13.34 30.61
C ASP A 408 -27.35 -12.24 30.42
N GLY A 409 -27.83 -11.45 29.35
CA GLY A 409 -27.62 -10.89 27.91
C GLY A 409 -28.86 -10.15 27.10
N PHE A 410 -28.79 -9.17 26.09
CA PHE A 410 -29.97 -8.50 25.27
C PHE A 410 -29.82 -7.66 23.85
N SER A 411 -30.81 -6.85 23.28
CA SER A 411 -30.96 -6.28 21.81
C SER A 411 -31.72 -4.89 21.39
N VAL A 412 -31.99 -4.54 20.06
CA VAL A 412 -33.00 -3.57 19.35
C VAL A 412 -32.56 -2.33 18.43
N SER A 413 -33.29 -1.91 17.33
CA SER A 413 -33.28 -0.57 16.58
C SER A 413 -34.29 -0.33 15.34
N PRO A 414 -34.89 0.88 15.03
CA PRO A 414 -35.82 1.13 13.84
C PRO A 414 -36.06 2.54 13.09
N ALA A 415 -36.27 2.56 11.74
CA ALA A 415 -37.28 3.25 10.81
C ALA A 415 -37.47 4.80 10.43
N THR A 416 -38.24 5.06 9.31
CA THR A 416 -38.86 6.32 8.68
C THR A 416 -38.04 7.13 7.60
N ARG A 417 -38.52 8.06 6.70
CA ARG A 417 -39.83 8.74 6.31
C ARG A 417 -39.85 9.25 4.80
N GLU A 418 -40.90 9.97 4.30
CA GLU A 418 -41.21 10.32 2.86
C GLU A 418 -41.85 11.74 2.53
N GLU A 419 -42.44 11.96 1.30
CA GLU A 419 -43.27 13.10 0.68
C GLU A 419 -42.59 14.20 -0.22
N SER A 420 -43.20 15.09 -1.08
CA SER A 420 -44.59 15.57 -1.49
C SER A 420 -44.65 16.26 -2.93
N ASP A 421 -45.74 16.97 -3.38
CA ASP A 421 -46.03 17.55 -4.76
C ASP A 421 -47.05 18.76 -4.78
N ILE A 422 -47.28 19.58 -5.86
CA ILE A 422 -48.49 20.48 -6.13
C ILE A 422 -48.51 21.33 -7.46
N ARG A 423 -49.70 21.86 -7.88
CA ARG A 423 -50.11 22.51 -9.19
C ARG A 423 -50.50 24.02 -9.10
N THR A 424 -50.22 24.90 -10.07
CA THR A 424 -50.90 25.29 -11.37
C THR A 424 -52.12 26.25 -11.29
N ILE A 425 -52.00 27.44 -11.90
CA ILE A 425 -53.00 28.49 -12.23
C ILE A 425 -52.47 29.24 -13.49
N GLY A 426 -53.24 29.84 -14.41
CA GLY A 426 -54.70 29.87 -14.66
C GLY A 426 -55.16 31.08 -15.51
N GLU A 427 -56.16 30.87 -16.39
CA GLU A 427 -57.17 31.82 -16.91
C GLU A 427 -56.81 33.31 -17.17
N MET A 428 -55.84 33.58 -18.08
CA MET A 428 -55.70 34.90 -18.75
C MET A 428 -55.35 34.75 -20.25
N THR A 429 -55.92 33.74 -20.90
CA THR A 429 -55.54 33.24 -22.23
C THR A 429 -56.77 33.15 -23.13
N ASP A 430 -56.83 33.99 -24.17
CA ASP A 430 -57.83 33.93 -25.26
C ASP A 430 -57.60 35.02 -26.34
N LYS A 431 -56.99 36.17 -25.99
CA LYS A 431 -56.80 37.31 -26.92
C LYS A 431 -55.35 37.78 -27.12
N PHE A 432 -54.39 37.25 -26.36
CA PHE A 432 -52.99 37.20 -26.80
C PHE A 432 -52.78 36.07 -27.82
N ASP A 433 -53.65 35.06 -27.76
CA ASP A 433 -53.46 33.68 -28.19
C ASP A 433 -53.31 33.45 -29.71
N SER A 434 -53.35 34.48 -30.56
CA SER A 434 -52.97 34.35 -31.97
C SER A 434 -51.45 34.46 -32.13
N VAL A 435 -50.87 35.65 -31.94
CA VAL A 435 -49.40 35.86 -31.93
C VAL A 435 -48.76 35.05 -30.80
N ASP A 436 -49.45 34.92 -29.67
CA ASP A 436 -49.00 34.08 -28.59
C ASP A 436 -49.26 32.58 -28.83
N SER A 437 -50.03 32.13 -29.84
CA SER A 437 -49.97 30.71 -30.24
C SER A 437 -48.66 30.38 -30.96
N GLU A 438 -48.14 31.29 -31.79
CA GLU A 438 -46.87 31.05 -32.50
C GLU A 438 -45.67 31.26 -31.55
N SER A 439 -45.76 32.27 -30.67
CA SER A 439 -44.83 32.44 -29.56
C SER A 439 -44.87 31.25 -28.61
N ARG A 440 -46.05 30.82 -28.12
CA ARG A 440 -46.21 29.59 -27.33
C ARG A 440 -45.87 28.34 -28.11
N ALA A 441 -45.93 28.28 -29.44
CA ALA A 441 -45.48 27.11 -30.20
C ALA A 441 -43.95 27.02 -30.19
N LYS A 442 -43.25 28.15 -30.37
CA LYS A 442 -41.79 28.23 -30.26
C LYS A 442 -41.33 28.04 -28.81
N LEU A 443 -42.01 28.66 -27.83
CA LEU A 443 -41.80 28.44 -26.39
C LEU A 443 -42.20 27.04 -25.95
N ALA A 444 -43.20 26.39 -26.55
CA ALA A 444 -43.55 25.00 -26.28
C ALA A 444 -42.47 24.10 -26.85
N LEU A 445 -42.03 24.25 -28.10
CA LEU A 445 -40.88 23.52 -28.64
C LEU A 445 -39.62 23.70 -27.77
N LEU A 446 -39.36 24.91 -27.28
CA LEU A 446 -38.21 25.22 -26.43
C LEU A 446 -38.40 24.67 -25.01
N ASN A 447 -39.61 24.70 -24.44
CA ASN A 447 -39.95 24.11 -23.14
C ASN A 447 -40.03 22.58 -23.20
N ASP A 448 -40.44 21.99 -24.31
CA ASP A 448 -40.44 20.56 -24.56
C ASP A 448 -39.00 20.08 -24.79
N THR A 449 -38.16 20.88 -25.44
CA THR A 449 -36.72 20.62 -25.54
C THR A 449 -36.03 20.76 -24.17
N LYS A 450 -36.36 21.80 -23.39
CA LYS A 450 -35.92 21.94 -21.99
C LYS A 450 -36.43 20.79 -21.12
N LYS A 451 -37.67 20.33 -21.30
CA LYS A 451 -38.28 19.23 -20.54
C LYS A 451 -37.66 17.90 -20.93
N LYS A 452 -37.52 17.58 -22.22
CA LYS A 452 -36.79 16.40 -22.72
C LYS A 452 -35.32 16.41 -22.25
N ASN A 453 -34.66 17.57 -22.21
CA ASN A 453 -33.31 17.68 -21.69
C ASN A 453 -33.26 17.60 -20.15
N ALA A 454 -34.23 18.16 -19.42
CA ALA A 454 -34.37 18.02 -17.97
C ALA A 454 -34.72 16.58 -17.57
N GLU A 455 -35.51 15.85 -18.37
CA GLU A 455 -35.80 14.43 -18.20
C GLU A 455 -34.58 13.57 -18.54
N LYS A 456 -33.79 13.90 -19.58
CA LYS A 456 -32.48 13.28 -19.83
C LYS A 456 -31.52 13.51 -18.65
N ILE A 457 -31.43 14.74 -18.14
CA ILE A 457 -30.61 15.09 -16.97
C ILE A 457 -31.13 14.41 -15.70
N LYS A 458 -32.45 14.29 -15.51
CA LYS A 458 -33.05 13.55 -14.38
C LYS A 458 -32.75 12.05 -14.48
N LYS A 459 -32.87 11.45 -15.68
CA LYS A 459 -32.48 10.05 -15.92
C LYS A 459 -30.98 9.83 -15.69
N ALA A 460 -30.11 10.72 -16.19
CA ALA A 460 -28.68 10.66 -15.94
C ALA A 460 -28.33 10.83 -14.45
N ARG A 461 -29.00 11.75 -13.73
CA ARG A 461 -28.85 11.91 -12.27
C ARG A 461 -29.29 10.65 -11.51
N MET A 462 -30.47 10.10 -11.79
CA MET A 462 -30.92 8.83 -11.18
C MET A 462 -29.97 7.67 -11.53
N GLN A 463 -29.37 7.64 -12.72
CA GLN A 463 -28.40 6.62 -13.11
C GLN A 463 -27.09 6.74 -12.30
N ILE A 464 -26.57 7.96 -12.16
CA ILE A 464 -25.39 8.26 -11.33
C ILE A 464 -25.68 7.98 -9.84
N GLU A 465 -26.88 8.31 -9.37
CA GLU A 465 -27.33 8.08 -7.99
C GLU A 465 -27.46 6.58 -7.70
N ASN A 466 -28.10 5.81 -8.59
CA ASN A 466 -28.16 4.36 -8.50
C ASN A 466 -26.75 3.73 -8.52
N GLN A 467 -25.86 4.17 -9.40
CA GLN A 467 -24.46 3.73 -9.42
C GLN A 467 -23.72 4.09 -8.12
N THR A 468 -24.00 5.26 -7.53
CA THR A 468 -23.42 5.69 -6.25
C THR A 468 -23.92 4.82 -5.10
N VAL A 469 -25.21 4.47 -5.07
CA VAL A 469 -25.80 3.54 -4.09
C VAL A 469 -25.25 2.12 -4.27
N GLU A 470 -25.06 1.66 -5.50
CA GLU A 470 -24.48 0.35 -5.80
C GLU A 470 -23.00 0.27 -5.39
N LEU A 471 -22.19 1.29 -5.72
CA LEU A 471 -20.81 1.42 -5.25
C LEU A 471 -20.73 1.50 -3.72
N THR A 472 -21.68 2.18 -3.07
CA THR A 472 -21.77 2.26 -1.59
C THR A 472 -22.05 0.87 -1.00
N ARG A 473 -23.04 0.14 -1.52
CA ARG A 473 -23.33 -1.25 -1.11
C ARG A 473 -22.13 -2.18 -1.33
N ARG A 474 -21.44 -2.06 -2.47
CA ARG A 474 -20.26 -2.87 -2.79
C ARG A 474 -19.08 -2.56 -1.87
N ARG A 475 -18.83 -1.28 -1.56
CA ARG A 475 -17.85 -0.83 -0.56
C ARG A 475 -18.15 -1.43 0.81
N ASP A 476 -19.40 -1.41 1.23
CA ASP A 476 -19.79 -1.87 2.57
C ASP A 476 -19.78 -3.41 2.69
N SER A 477 -20.10 -4.13 1.60
CA SER A 477 -19.84 -5.58 1.50
C SER A 477 -18.36 -5.89 1.65
N LEU A 478 -17.49 -5.26 0.84
CA LEU A 478 -16.04 -5.46 0.88
C LEU A 478 -15.45 -5.12 2.26
N LYS A 479 -16.00 -4.12 2.96
CA LYS A 479 -15.64 -3.79 4.34
C LYS A 479 -15.99 -4.92 5.31
N GLY A 480 -17.13 -5.59 5.12
CA GLY A 480 -17.50 -6.80 5.86
C GLY A 480 -16.57 -7.98 5.57
N ASP A 481 -16.25 -8.22 4.29
CA ASP A 481 -15.33 -9.28 3.86
C ASP A 481 -13.92 -9.09 4.46
N ILE A 482 -13.43 -7.84 4.47
CA ILE A 482 -12.15 -7.47 5.11
C ILE A 482 -12.17 -7.74 6.61
N VAL A 483 -13.27 -7.47 7.32
CA VAL A 483 -13.39 -7.80 8.76
C VAL A 483 -13.33 -9.33 8.97
N GLN A 484 -14.12 -10.10 8.22
CA GLN A 484 -14.08 -11.57 8.33
C GLN A 484 -12.71 -12.17 7.98
N LEU A 485 -12.00 -11.62 6.99
CA LEU A 485 -10.66 -12.06 6.63
C LEU A 485 -9.64 -11.76 7.75
N ASN A 486 -9.72 -10.59 8.39
CA ASN A 486 -8.88 -10.25 9.54
C ASN A 486 -9.16 -11.13 10.77
N GLU A 487 -10.42 -11.52 11.00
CA GLU A 487 -10.78 -12.46 12.07
C GLU A 487 -10.27 -13.87 11.78
N LYS A 488 -10.42 -14.36 10.53
CA LYS A 488 -9.85 -15.63 10.07
C LYS A 488 -8.32 -15.64 10.17
N LEU A 489 -7.65 -14.53 9.84
CA LEU A 489 -6.20 -14.37 9.98
C LEU A 489 -5.77 -14.47 11.44
N LYS A 490 -6.38 -13.69 12.35
CA LYS A 490 -6.09 -13.76 13.80
C LYS A 490 -6.33 -15.16 14.38
N ALA A 491 -7.38 -15.85 13.95
CA ALA A 491 -7.66 -17.22 14.36
C ALA A 491 -6.59 -18.22 13.85
N ALA A 492 -6.09 -18.02 12.61
CA ALA A 492 -5.00 -18.81 12.06
C ALA A 492 -3.65 -18.55 12.77
N GLU A 493 -3.30 -17.29 13.02
CA GLU A 493 -2.11 -16.90 13.79
C GLU A 493 -2.12 -17.46 15.21
N SER A 494 -3.28 -17.41 15.88
CA SER A 494 -3.44 -17.97 17.23
C SER A 494 -3.24 -19.48 17.24
N LYS A 495 -3.79 -20.20 16.23
CA LYS A 495 -3.55 -21.65 16.05
C LYS A 495 -2.09 -21.96 15.73
N ALA A 496 -1.44 -21.16 14.88
CA ALA A 496 -0.02 -21.33 14.54
C ALA A 496 0.87 -21.17 15.78
N LYS A 497 0.67 -20.10 16.57
CA LYS A 497 1.39 -19.87 17.84
C LYS A 497 1.12 -20.97 18.88
N ALA A 498 -0.10 -21.50 18.95
CA ALA A 498 -0.42 -22.64 19.82
C ALA A 498 0.30 -23.93 19.37
N ALA A 499 0.34 -24.22 18.07
CA ALA A 499 1.05 -25.36 17.51
C ALA A 499 2.59 -25.24 17.71
N GLU A 500 3.16 -24.06 17.47
CA GLU A 500 4.58 -23.76 17.68
C GLU A 500 4.99 -23.94 19.16
N ASN A 501 4.18 -23.42 20.09
CA ASN A 501 4.41 -23.64 21.52
C ASN A 501 4.26 -25.11 21.93
N GLY A 502 3.30 -25.83 21.33
CA GLY A 502 3.16 -27.28 21.49
C GLY A 502 4.40 -28.06 21.00
N ALA A 503 4.93 -27.70 19.83
CA ALA A 503 6.15 -28.29 19.28
C ALA A 503 7.37 -28.01 20.18
N LYS A 504 7.58 -26.76 20.59
CA LYS A 504 8.65 -26.38 21.54
C LYS A 504 8.53 -27.08 22.89
N SER A 505 7.30 -27.33 23.37
CA SER A 505 7.07 -28.08 24.60
C SER A 505 7.38 -29.58 24.44
N ARG A 506 7.06 -30.18 23.28
CA ARG A 506 7.44 -31.57 22.97
C ARG A 506 8.96 -31.71 22.85
N GLN A 507 9.61 -30.82 22.08
CA GLN A 507 11.07 -30.80 21.95
C GLN A 507 11.76 -30.71 23.31
N LYS A 508 11.31 -29.83 24.22
CA LYS A 508 11.87 -29.74 25.58
C LYS A 508 11.69 -31.01 26.40
N LEU A 509 10.55 -31.71 26.26
CA LEU A 509 10.30 -32.99 26.93
C LEU A 509 11.19 -34.10 26.37
N GLU A 510 11.41 -34.09 25.06
CA GLU A 510 12.24 -35.05 24.33
C GLU A 510 13.74 -34.82 24.59
N GLU A 511 14.20 -33.57 24.60
CA GLU A 511 15.53 -33.19 25.08
C GLU A 511 15.75 -33.59 26.55
N ALA A 512 14.76 -33.43 27.43
CA ALA A 512 14.86 -33.88 28.81
C ALA A 512 14.97 -35.41 28.91
N SER A 513 14.19 -36.14 28.11
CA SER A 513 14.27 -37.60 27.97
C SER A 513 15.63 -38.07 27.46
N LEU A 514 16.17 -37.42 26.42
CA LEU A 514 17.49 -37.69 25.87
C LEU A 514 18.61 -37.37 26.88
N ARG A 515 18.54 -36.23 27.59
CA ARG A 515 19.48 -35.89 28.68
C ARG A 515 19.43 -36.92 29.81
N SER A 516 18.25 -37.42 30.17
CA SER A 516 18.09 -38.48 31.16
C SER A 516 18.69 -39.82 30.69
N LYS A 517 18.46 -40.22 29.43
CA LYS A 517 19.10 -41.40 28.82
C LYS A 517 20.63 -41.26 28.78
N ILE A 518 21.16 -40.10 28.37
CA ILE A 518 22.60 -39.82 28.34
C ILE A 518 23.22 -39.89 29.74
N ASN A 519 22.51 -39.42 30.78
CA ASN A 519 22.99 -39.57 32.16
C ASN A 519 22.99 -41.02 32.61
N MET A 520 21.88 -41.78 32.43
CA MET A 520 21.88 -43.22 32.74
C MET A 520 22.98 -43.99 31.97
N GLN A 521 23.26 -43.62 30.72
CA GLN A 521 24.36 -44.18 29.93
C GLN A 521 25.73 -43.81 30.52
N LYS A 522 25.95 -42.58 30.97
CA LYS A 522 27.18 -42.19 31.69
C LYS A 522 27.35 -42.95 33.00
N ASP A 523 26.29 -43.12 33.77
CA ASP A 523 26.31 -43.85 35.03
C ASP A 523 26.62 -45.33 34.78
N THR A 524 25.99 -45.93 33.76
CA THR A 524 26.28 -47.30 33.29
C THR A 524 27.72 -47.44 32.80
N ILE A 525 28.23 -46.49 32.00
CA ILE A 525 29.64 -46.47 31.54
C ILE A 525 30.61 -46.29 32.71
N THR A 526 30.23 -45.57 33.76
CA THR A 526 31.07 -45.38 34.96
C THR A 526 31.11 -46.67 35.77
N ASN A 527 29.95 -47.31 36.01
CA ASN A 527 29.87 -48.62 36.66
C ASN A 527 30.67 -49.68 35.88
N LEU A 528 30.49 -49.77 34.55
CA LEU A 528 31.25 -50.68 33.69
C LEU A 528 32.75 -50.37 33.66
N LYS A 529 33.16 -49.11 33.73
CA LYS A 529 34.58 -48.76 33.87
C LYS A 529 35.15 -49.20 35.21
N GLU A 530 34.43 -48.97 36.31
CA GLU A 530 34.84 -49.48 37.62
C GLU A 530 34.87 -51.01 37.65
N GLU A 531 33.93 -51.68 37.01
CA GLU A 531 33.87 -53.13 36.90
C GLU A 531 35.03 -53.68 36.07
N CYS A 532 35.28 -53.16 34.86
CA CYS A 532 36.48 -53.47 34.08
C CYS A 532 37.79 -53.11 34.81
N GLN A 533 37.78 -52.14 35.73
CA GLN A 533 38.96 -51.76 36.52
C GLN A 533 39.12 -52.62 37.79
N LYS A 534 38.04 -53.22 38.31
CA LYS A 534 38.06 -54.29 39.33
C LYS A 534 38.47 -55.64 38.72
N LEU A 535 38.06 -55.90 37.47
CA LEU A 535 38.43 -57.08 36.67
C LEU A 535 39.84 -56.97 36.05
N ARG A 536 40.56 -55.85 36.22
CA ARG A 536 41.96 -55.67 35.78
C ARG A 536 42.96 -56.35 36.73
N VAL A 537 42.75 -57.65 36.97
CA VAL A 537 43.72 -58.56 37.57
C VAL A 537 43.80 -59.83 36.70
N ASP A 538 44.12 -59.63 35.41
CA ASP A 538 44.73 -60.69 34.59
C ASP A 538 45.53 -60.07 33.42
N ALA A 539 46.62 -60.73 33.04
CA ALA A 539 47.62 -60.14 32.13
C ALA A 539 47.37 -60.44 30.64
N ASN A 540 46.59 -61.48 30.31
CA ASN A 540 46.46 -61.99 28.94
C ASN A 540 45.57 -61.12 28.03
N ASP A 541 44.55 -60.44 28.57
CA ASP A 541 43.57 -59.71 27.76
C ASP A 541 44.10 -58.41 27.16
N VAL A 542 45.28 -57.94 27.59
CA VAL A 542 45.92 -56.71 27.09
C VAL A 542 46.23 -56.81 25.59
N ASP A 543 46.73 -57.97 25.13
CA ASP A 543 47.04 -58.20 23.72
C ASP A 543 45.77 -58.30 22.85
N ILE A 544 44.70 -58.90 23.39
CA ILE A 544 43.41 -59.02 22.70
C ILE A 544 42.76 -57.63 22.56
N LEU A 545 42.74 -56.84 23.63
CA LEU A 545 42.26 -55.45 23.59
C LEU A 545 43.11 -54.58 22.66
N THR A 546 44.43 -54.76 22.62
CA THR A 546 45.32 -54.00 21.74
C THR A 546 45.10 -54.35 20.27
N LYS A 547 44.90 -55.63 19.92
CA LYS A 547 44.47 -56.05 18.59
C LYS A 547 43.11 -55.44 18.22
N LEU A 548 42.12 -55.53 19.11
CA LEU A 548 40.77 -55.00 18.87
C LEU A 548 40.79 -53.47 18.65
N GLN A 549 41.60 -52.72 19.42
CA GLN A 549 41.77 -51.28 19.23
C GLN A 549 42.45 -50.95 17.89
N ASN A 550 43.41 -51.75 17.43
CA ASN A 550 44.02 -51.56 16.11
C ASN A 550 43.04 -51.87 14.97
N ASP A 551 42.23 -52.92 15.09
CA ASP A 551 41.14 -53.23 14.14
C ASP A 551 40.11 -52.09 14.05
N TYR A 552 39.70 -51.53 15.19
CA TYR A 552 38.82 -50.35 15.22
C TYR A 552 39.49 -49.11 14.63
N LYS A 553 40.80 -48.88 14.87
CA LYS A 553 41.57 -47.82 14.19
C LYS A 553 41.55 -47.98 12.67
N VAL A 554 41.80 -49.19 12.15
CA VAL A 554 41.80 -49.46 10.70
C VAL A 554 40.40 -49.25 10.10
N LYS A 555 39.35 -49.69 10.78
CA LYS A 555 37.95 -49.45 10.36
C LYS A 555 37.61 -47.95 10.36
N LEU A 556 37.99 -47.20 11.39
CA LEU A 556 37.81 -45.75 11.43
C LEU A 556 38.62 -45.02 10.35
N MET A 557 39.80 -45.52 9.99
CA MET A 557 40.60 -44.98 8.89
C MET A 557 39.94 -45.23 7.53
N LYS A 558 39.34 -46.41 7.31
CA LYS A 558 38.54 -46.68 6.11
C LYS A 558 37.33 -45.75 6.00
N VAL A 559 36.50 -45.68 7.03
CA VAL A 559 35.31 -44.80 7.06
C VAL A 559 35.71 -43.33 6.87
N ARG A 560 36.86 -42.90 7.39
CA ARG A 560 37.38 -41.56 7.14
C ARG A 560 37.78 -41.35 5.68
N ASN A 561 38.53 -42.26 5.08
CA ASN A 561 38.87 -42.18 3.65
C ASN A 561 37.63 -42.23 2.75
N GLU A 562 36.60 -42.98 3.13
CA GLU A 562 35.30 -43.04 2.44
C GLU A 562 34.54 -41.71 2.53
N ILE A 563 34.57 -41.03 3.69
CA ILE A 563 34.04 -39.68 3.87
C ILE A 563 34.85 -38.65 3.05
N ASP A 564 36.18 -38.72 3.10
CA ASP A 564 37.05 -37.78 2.39
C ASP A 564 36.88 -37.92 0.86
N LEU A 565 36.68 -39.15 0.33
CA LEU A 565 36.34 -39.41 -1.07
C LEU A 565 34.95 -38.89 -1.48
N GLU A 566 33.92 -39.07 -0.65
CA GLU A 566 32.58 -38.54 -0.97
C GLU A 566 32.56 -37.00 -0.88
N ASN A 567 33.38 -36.39 -0.02
CA ASN A 567 33.60 -34.95 -0.01
C ASN A 567 34.22 -34.46 -1.33
N GLU A 568 35.30 -35.08 -1.83
CA GLU A 568 35.87 -34.76 -3.15
C GLU A 568 34.83 -34.93 -4.28
N ARG A 569 33.98 -35.97 -4.19
CA ARG A 569 32.92 -36.23 -5.17
C ARG A 569 31.83 -35.15 -5.15
N LEU A 570 31.42 -34.70 -3.96
CA LEU A 570 30.44 -33.62 -3.77
C LEU A 570 31.00 -32.25 -4.18
N GLU A 571 32.28 -31.97 -3.89
CA GLU A 571 32.95 -30.74 -4.28
C GLU A 571 33.12 -30.66 -5.82
N THR A 572 33.49 -31.78 -6.46
CA THR A 572 33.50 -31.91 -7.92
C THR A 572 32.11 -31.71 -8.53
N MET A 573 31.06 -32.27 -7.90
CA MET A 573 29.67 -32.07 -8.36
C MET A 573 29.20 -30.62 -8.21
N LEU A 574 29.62 -29.93 -7.15
CA LEU A 574 29.35 -28.50 -6.94
C LEU A 574 30.04 -27.62 -7.98
N ILE A 575 31.29 -27.94 -8.36
CA ILE A 575 32.01 -27.24 -9.43
C ILE A 575 31.26 -27.42 -10.76
N ASN A 576 30.90 -28.66 -11.12
CA ASN A 576 30.16 -28.93 -12.36
C ASN A 576 28.81 -28.19 -12.41
N MET A 577 28.02 -28.23 -11.32
CA MET A 577 26.74 -27.51 -11.25
C MET A 577 26.90 -25.98 -11.32
N LYS A 578 27.98 -25.43 -10.75
CA LYS A 578 28.29 -24.00 -10.86
C LYS A 578 28.61 -23.63 -12.30
N ASP A 579 29.45 -24.42 -12.98
CA ASP A 579 29.88 -24.14 -14.34
C ASP A 579 28.72 -24.32 -15.34
N GLU A 580 27.85 -25.32 -15.16
CA GLU A 580 26.58 -25.47 -15.90
C GLU A 580 25.71 -24.21 -15.74
N PHE A 581 25.47 -23.76 -14.50
CA PHE A 581 24.68 -22.55 -14.22
C PHE A 581 25.31 -21.27 -14.81
N GLU A 582 26.65 -21.19 -14.86
CA GLU A 582 27.37 -20.07 -15.43
C GLU A 582 27.29 -20.06 -16.98
N THR A 583 27.24 -21.24 -17.63
CA THR A 583 26.88 -21.35 -19.06
C THR A 583 25.42 -20.99 -19.34
N ASP A 584 24.46 -21.47 -18.54
CA ASP A 584 23.03 -21.16 -18.72
C ASP A 584 22.75 -19.66 -18.52
N SER A 585 23.31 -19.08 -17.46
CA SER A 585 23.22 -17.64 -17.17
C SER A 585 23.79 -16.80 -18.32
N LYS A 586 24.91 -17.24 -18.91
CA LYS A 586 25.48 -16.62 -20.10
C LYS A 586 24.56 -16.77 -21.32
N HIS A 587 24.00 -17.96 -21.57
CA HIS A 587 23.14 -18.20 -22.73
C HIS A 587 21.86 -17.35 -22.68
N VAL A 588 21.23 -17.23 -21.49
CA VAL A 588 20.10 -16.32 -21.25
C VAL A 588 20.50 -14.85 -21.49
N LYS A 589 21.68 -14.43 -21.01
CA LYS A 589 22.18 -13.06 -21.22
C LYS A 589 22.44 -12.74 -22.70
N ASP A 590 23.08 -13.65 -23.42
CA ASP A 590 23.37 -13.49 -24.86
C ASP A 590 22.06 -13.49 -25.67
N GLY A 591 21.05 -14.27 -25.28
CA GLY A 591 19.69 -14.22 -25.84
C GLY A 591 18.97 -12.88 -25.61
N LEU A 592 19.03 -12.33 -24.39
CA LEU A 592 18.45 -11.02 -24.07
C LEU A 592 19.16 -9.87 -24.80
N LEU A 593 20.47 -9.94 -24.98
CA LEU A 593 21.22 -8.98 -25.79
C LEU A 593 20.81 -9.02 -27.27
N SER A 594 20.60 -10.22 -27.83
CA SER A 594 20.11 -10.39 -29.20
C SER A 594 18.70 -9.82 -29.39
N GLN A 595 17.81 -9.98 -28.40
CA GLN A 595 16.49 -9.33 -28.40
C GLN A 595 16.60 -7.80 -28.36
N LEU A 596 17.43 -7.24 -27.47
CA LEU A 596 17.65 -5.80 -27.38
C LEU A 596 18.21 -5.19 -28.68
N GLU A 597 19.18 -5.83 -29.33
CA GLU A 597 19.72 -5.34 -30.60
C GLU A 597 18.67 -5.44 -31.74
N THR A 598 17.76 -6.42 -31.67
CA THR A 598 16.62 -6.55 -32.58
C THR A 598 15.58 -5.44 -32.37
N GLU A 599 15.16 -5.18 -31.14
CA GLU A 599 14.23 -4.08 -30.81
C GLU A 599 14.82 -2.71 -31.15
N ARG A 600 16.12 -2.51 -30.88
CA ARG A 600 16.86 -1.31 -31.28
C ARG A 600 16.88 -1.14 -32.80
N SER A 601 17.16 -2.21 -33.55
CA SER A 601 17.11 -2.18 -35.02
C SER A 601 15.72 -1.85 -35.57
N GLN A 602 14.65 -2.25 -34.88
CA GLN A 602 13.28 -1.86 -35.23
C GLN A 602 13.01 -0.37 -34.89
N LEU A 603 13.49 0.12 -33.75
CA LEU A 603 13.37 1.52 -33.35
C LEU A 603 14.12 2.44 -34.33
N ASP A 604 15.35 2.10 -34.72
CA ASP A 604 16.14 2.88 -35.69
C ASP A 604 15.46 2.91 -37.07
N ASN A 605 14.85 1.80 -37.51
CA ASN A 605 14.02 1.79 -38.73
C ASN A 605 12.78 2.70 -38.62
N LEU A 606 12.07 2.69 -37.48
CA LEU A 606 10.90 3.55 -37.25
C LEU A 606 11.29 5.03 -37.20
N LEU A 607 12.44 5.36 -36.60
CA LEU A 607 13.00 6.72 -36.61
C LEU A 607 13.40 7.16 -38.02
N GLN A 608 13.95 6.26 -38.83
CA GLN A 608 14.28 6.55 -40.23
C GLN A 608 13.02 6.75 -41.09
N GLN A 609 11.95 5.97 -40.88
CA GLN A 609 10.65 6.17 -41.53
C GLN A 609 9.98 7.49 -41.09
N LEU A 610 10.09 7.86 -39.82
CA LEU A 610 9.59 9.14 -39.31
C LEU A 610 10.36 10.32 -39.95
N ALA A 611 11.67 10.19 -40.13
CA ALA A 611 12.50 11.18 -40.80
C ALA A 611 12.17 11.32 -42.29
N SER A 612 11.90 10.22 -43.01
CA SER A 612 11.47 10.29 -44.42
C SER A 612 10.09 10.93 -44.55
N LEU A 613 9.13 10.55 -43.72
CA LEU A 613 7.79 11.19 -43.68
C LEU A 613 7.85 12.68 -43.33
N SER A 614 8.76 13.09 -42.42
CA SER A 614 9.00 14.50 -42.10
C SER A 614 9.64 15.27 -43.26
N SER A 615 10.45 14.61 -44.09
CA SER A 615 11.03 15.20 -45.31
C SER A 615 9.97 15.35 -46.41
N GLU A 616 9.18 14.30 -46.65
CA GLU A 616 8.10 14.29 -47.65
C GLU A 616 7.04 15.36 -47.35
N THR A 617 6.59 15.44 -46.10
CA THR A 617 5.63 16.47 -45.65
C THR A 617 6.22 17.89 -45.71
N SER A 618 7.51 18.08 -45.45
CA SER A 618 8.18 19.37 -45.65
C SER A 618 8.20 19.78 -47.14
N ILE A 619 8.58 18.86 -48.02
CA ILE A 619 8.60 19.08 -49.48
C ILE A 619 7.19 19.36 -50.03
N GLU A 620 6.16 18.72 -49.47
CA GLU A 620 4.77 18.96 -49.86
C GLU A 620 4.25 20.32 -49.36
N CYS A 621 4.63 20.73 -48.14
CA CYS A 621 4.37 22.06 -47.61
C CYS A 621 5.09 23.18 -48.40
N GLU A 622 6.32 22.93 -48.86
CA GLU A 622 7.04 23.84 -49.77
C GLU A 622 6.32 23.98 -51.12
N LYS A 623 5.91 22.87 -51.75
CA LYS A 623 5.13 22.88 -53.00
C LYS A 623 3.78 23.59 -52.85
N ASP A 624 3.09 23.42 -51.72
CA ASP A 624 1.85 24.16 -51.46
C ASP A 624 2.12 25.65 -51.21
N ALA A 625 3.21 26.01 -50.52
CA ALA A 625 3.62 27.40 -50.37
C ALA A 625 3.96 28.04 -51.73
N GLU A 626 4.60 27.31 -52.65
CA GLU A 626 4.81 27.73 -54.04
C GLU A 626 3.48 27.95 -54.76
N LYS A 627 2.54 26.98 -54.77
CA LYS A 627 1.20 27.13 -55.37
C LYS A 627 0.44 28.35 -54.81
N TRP A 628 0.51 28.59 -53.50
CA TRP A 628 -0.09 29.77 -52.87
C TRP A 628 0.62 31.06 -53.25
N GLY A 629 1.94 31.03 -53.49
CA GLY A 629 2.74 32.14 -54.02
C GLY A 629 2.39 32.46 -55.48
N GLU A 630 2.27 31.44 -56.33
CA GLU A 630 1.81 31.55 -57.72
C GLU A 630 0.40 32.12 -57.77
N LEU A 631 -0.56 31.57 -57.00
CA LEU A 631 -1.94 32.05 -56.96
C LEU A 631 -2.03 33.51 -56.51
N ARG A 632 -1.26 33.92 -55.49
CA ARG A 632 -1.18 35.34 -55.07
C ARG A 632 -0.59 36.22 -56.17
N THR A 633 0.40 35.72 -56.90
CA THR A 633 1.04 36.43 -58.02
C THR A 633 0.08 36.57 -59.21
N ASP A 634 -0.68 35.53 -59.55
CA ASP A 634 -1.65 35.55 -60.65
C ASP A 634 -2.86 36.44 -60.30
N ILE A 635 -3.33 36.41 -59.05
CA ILE A 635 -4.31 37.40 -58.53
C ILE A 635 -3.75 38.82 -58.68
N ALA A 636 -2.53 39.09 -58.23
CA ALA A 636 -1.90 40.41 -58.33
C ALA A 636 -1.73 40.87 -59.79
N GLN A 637 -1.31 39.97 -60.69
CA GLN A 637 -1.24 40.26 -62.13
C GLN A 637 -2.62 40.54 -62.71
N LYS A 638 -3.65 39.75 -62.36
CA LYS A 638 -5.01 39.91 -62.87
C LYS A 638 -5.65 41.21 -62.38
N SER A 639 -5.47 41.57 -61.11
CA SER A 639 -5.83 42.89 -60.58
C SER A 639 -5.08 44.03 -61.27
N THR A 640 -3.77 43.86 -61.52
CA THR A 640 -2.97 44.88 -62.24
C THR A 640 -3.46 45.04 -63.68
N ARG A 641 -3.76 43.94 -64.39
CA ARG A 641 -4.36 43.98 -65.73
C ARG A 641 -5.71 44.69 -65.70
N MET A 642 -6.60 44.38 -64.75
CA MET A 642 -7.88 45.09 -64.58
C MET A 642 -7.70 46.60 -64.39
N VAL A 643 -6.77 47.03 -63.53
CA VAL A 643 -6.46 48.47 -63.33
C VAL A 643 -5.95 49.12 -64.62
N VAL A 644 -5.13 48.41 -65.40
CA VAL A 644 -4.68 48.87 -66.73
C VAL A 644 -5.85 48.94 -67.72
N THR A 645 -6.76 47.97 -67.77
CA THR A 645 -7.94 48.02 -68.66
C THR A 645 -8.85 49.19 -68.31
N VAL A 646 -9.10 49.44 -67.02
CA VAL A 646 -9.93 50.57 -66.55
C VAL A 646 -9.27 51.91 -66.88
N THR A 647 -7.96 52.07 -66.64
CA THR A 647 -7.25 53.32 -66.94
C THR A 647 -7.02 53.56 -68.45
N THR A 648 -6.98 52.52 -69.28
CA THR A 648 -6.89 52.67 -70.75
C THR A 648 -8.25 52.88 -71.41
N ALA A 649 -9.33 52.26 -70.89
CA ALA A 649 -10.69 52.56 -71.33
C ALA A 649 -11.11 54.01 -71.00
N SER A 650 -10.69 54.53 -69.84
CA SER A 650 -11.05 55.87 -69.36
C SER A 650 -10.43 57.04 -70.14
N ASN A 651 -9.50 56.81 -71.09
CA ASN A 651 -8.58 57.86 -71.55
C ASN A 651 -8.51 58.03 -73.07
N ASN A 652 -9.64 57.88 -73.78
CA ASN A 652 -9.69 57.93 -75.25
C ASN A 652 -10.72 58.93 -75.85
N ARG A 653 -10.86 60.12 -75.22
CA ARG A 653 -11.35 61.37 -75.84
C ARG A 653 -10.55 62.55 -75.27
N GLY A 654 -9.61 63.08 -76.04
CA GLY A 654 -8.66 64.10 -75.56
C GLY A 654 -9.05 65.55 -75.90
N VAL A 655 -8.32 66.50 -75.30
CA VAL A 655 -8.16 67.90 -75.74
C VAL A 655 -6.78 68.40 -75.26
N MET A 656 -6.24 69.44 -75.91
CA MET A 656 -4.88 69.96 -75.69
C MET A 656 -4.63 70.60 -74.31
N GLY A 657 -3.38 70.58 -73.81
CA GLY A 657 -2.96 71.51 -72.74
C GLY A 657 -1.68 71.22 -71.94
N SER A 658 -0.53 71.70 -72.43
CA SER A 658 0.65 72.19 -71.64
C SER A 658 1.25 71.43 -70.43
N LYS A 659 2.57 71.21 -70.51
CA LYS A 659 3.60 71.42 -69.45
C LYS A 659 3.29 70.96 -67.99
N GLN A 660 3.90 69.84 -67.56
CA GLN A 660 5.01 69.79 -66.57
C GLN A 660 5.31 68.35 -66.13
N ALA A 661 6.58 68.04 -65.87
CA ALA A 661 6.98 66.93 -64.99
C ALA A 661 7.18 67.50 -63.57
N PRO A 662 6.98 66.70 -62.50
CA PRO A 662 8.17 66.09 -61.89
C PRO A 662 7.96 64.74 -61.16
N ARG A 663 9.07 64.01 -61.00
CA ARG A 663 9.46 63.16 -59.85
C ARG A 663 8.39 62.23 -59.23
N MET A 664 8.46 60.94 -59.58
CA MET A 664 8.00 59.85 -58.70
C MET A 664 8.94 59.74 -57.48
N SER A 665 8.47 60.13 -56.29
CA SER A 665 9.19 59.95 -55.04
C SER A 665 9.06 58.50 -54.52
N HIS A 666 10.15 57.92 -54.03
CA HIS A 666 10.09 56.61 -53.35
C HIS A 666 9.43 56.75 -51.97
N SER A 667 8.13 56.43 -51.87
CA SER A 667 7.41 56.37 -50.60
C SER A 667 7.34 54.95 -50.03
N ARG A 668 8.35 54.61 -49.23
CA ARG A 668 8.31 53.68 -48.08
C ARG A 668 7.37 52.47 -48.19
N GLN A 669 7.96 51.28 -48.40
CA GLN A 669 7.38 50.06 -47.84
C GLN A 669 7.19 50.22 -46.33
N ALA A 670 6.03 49.84 -45.80
CA ALA A 670 5.84 49.62 -44.38
C ALA A 670 6.13 48.14 -44.08
N PRO A 671 7.16 47.80 -43.29
CA PRO A 671 7.34 46.43 -42.82
C PRO A 671 6.23 46.11 -41.82
N LEU A 672 5.47 45.04 -42.08
CA LEU A 672 4.60 44.44 -41.06
C LEU A 672 5.48 43.89 -39.92
N PRO A 673 5.03 43.95 -38.66
CA PRO A 673 5.81 43.47 -37.53
C PRO A 673 5.96 41.94 -37.60
N PRO A 674 7.13 41.38 -37.22
CA PRO A 674 7.30 39.94 -37.16
C PRO A 674 6.41 39.35 -36.06
N LEU A 675 5.62 38.33 -36.42
CA LEU A 675 5.04 37.43 -35.43
C LEU A 675 6.19 36.69 -34.74
N ARG A 676 6.15 36.62 -33.40
CA ARG A 676 7.12 35.85 -32.64
C ARG A 676 6.88 34.36 -32.82
N ALA A 677 7.94 33.61 -33.06
CA ALA A 677 8.09 32.24 -32.59
C ALA A 677 8.47 32.26 -31.10
#